data_AF-A0A6N8L1J2-F1
#
_entry.id   AF-A0A6N8L1J2-F1
#
_cell.length_a   1.000
_cell.length_b   1.000
_cell.length_c   1.000
_cell.angle_alpha   90.00
_cell.angle_beta   90.00
_cell.angle_gamma   90.00
#
_symmetry.space_group_name_H-M   'P 1'
#
loop_
_entity.id
_entity.type
_entity.pdbx_description
1 polymer ?
#
loop_
_entity_poly.entity_id
_entity_poly.type
_entity_poly.pdbx_seq_one_letter_code
_entity_poly.pdbx_strand_id
1 'polypeptide(L)'
;MNRYFSTAALLLIGALQLHAQEQPTFLSNPTLSPDGSQLVFSFEGDLWKVPSSGGTALRLTAMDGMEQNPRISPDGKWLAFSSTQSGNADVYIMPFEGGAIRQLTYHDGADEVDSWSWDSKQIYFTSSRYSRMGSYKVSREGGTAQAILPHFFNYIHHIVETPQGELLFTDSWESANAANRKRYKGAFNPDIIGYQPKTKAFKQYTDYEGKDMWPTVDQQGQVFFASDEGSNEYNLFHMQNGQKKALTHFKESIKRPQVSANGKQIVFEKGYQLFLYDVASKQVRQPKISLARNQVLGKMNEFDVKGKISNFDVSPDAKKMAFVSRGELFVSDIDGKFIRQMPSQGERIMEVYWLKDNKTLLYNQTHNGYLNWFSRSADGKGEVKQLTNDKRNNRDLAINKAKNKAVYLSGRDEVRLMDLASMKSNTLVKDEIWAFQNSKPSFSPDDKYVLFTAIRNFEQDIFVHNLAEQKTYNLTNTGISETSPVFSPDGRFIFFASNRIKPSYPRGMSDASLYRMALENIEEPYRISKFDELFKETPKEKQDTSKKKDDKTKKEAPKPKEEKVLVHIDFQGLSDRISRANPLGGTQANPNAFDKGEKTYLFFTSNHEGTWGTYRTVYEPFTPLKTEKVGPGNLGSLIKVNDRFFGLSGGQIQKYNIDMNKLDAVDINFKFNRDLDKEFKQMFYETWANVEENFYDEKFHGIDWEGMQKKYAAYLPGINNRADLRILLNDMLGELNASHLGFSSSGPEERNKYTASTNELGLVYEDQNPYKIARIVQNGAASRKGVDLQVGDELLEINGQRIDKNNDRDYYFTWPSLASEVQLTVLRNGKEKQVNIRPQSSSAFKDLLYDEWIKGNRKKVDQLGNNRIAYSHMKNMGEGELQVFLRDMAEQENNKEAIILDLRYNTGGNVHDEVLQFLSQRPYLQWQYRGGKRAPQSNFAPAAKPIVLLVNEQSLSDAEMTAAGFKALKLGKIIGTETYRWIIFTSGKGLVDDSFYRLPGWGCYTLDGQDLEQTGVSPDIYVKNSIADRIADRDPQLERAVAEILKDLKK
;
A
#
# COMPACT_ATOMS: atom_id res chain seq x y z
N MET A 1 -75.31 -37.29 39.46
CA MET A 1 -74.63 -37.17 38.15
C MET A 1 -73.13 -37.06 38.41
N ASN A 2 -72.48 -38.20 38.67
CA ASN A 2 -71.57 -38.95 37.77
C ASN A 2 -70.26 -38.18 37.50
N ARG A 3 -69.23 -38.36 38.34
CA ARG A 3 -68.14 -39.37 38.25
C ARG A 3 -67.32 -39.23 36.97
N TYR A 4 -66.07 -38.74 37.08
CA TYR A 4 -64.82 -39.48 36.87
C TYR A 4 -63.64 -38.48 37.04
N PHE A 5 -62.93 -38.60 38.16
CA PHE A 5 -61.60 -38.02 38.40
C PHE A 5 -60.60 -39.16 38.26
N SER A 6 -59.68 -39.11 37.29
CA SER A 6 -58.40 -39.85 37.29
C SER A 6 -57.49 -39.38 36.14
N THR A 7 -56.38 -38.76 36.54
CA THR A 7 -55.01 -38.90 35.99
C THR A 7 -54.76 -38.85 34.47
N ALA A 8 -54.16 -37.75 34.04
CA ALA A 8 -53.17 -37.74 32.96
C ALA A 8 -52.12 -36.65 33.24
N ALA A 9 -51.06 -37.01 33.97
CA ALA A 9 -49.83 -36.25 34.03
C ALA A 9 -48.92 -36.78 32.90
N LEU A 10 -48.74 -35.99 31.84
CA LEU A 10 -47.72 -36.27 30.82
C LEU A 10 -47.03 -34.96 30.41
N LEU A 11 -45.76 -34.87 30.82
CA LEU A 11 -44.62 -34.37 30.04
C LEU A 11 -44.73 -32.94 29.44
N LEU A 12 -44.41 -31.94 30.27
CA LEU A 12 -43.70 -30.74 29.80
C LEU A 12 -42.20 -31.04 29.79
N ILE A 13 -41.67 -31.52 28.66
CA ILE A 13 -40.24 -31.41 28.38
C ILE A 13 -40.03 -29.99 27.85
N GLY A 14 -39.50 -29.12 28.71
CA GLY A 14 -38.93 -27.86 28.26
C GLY A 14 -37.73 -28.16 27.37
N ALA A 15 -37.87 -27.87 26.08
CA ALA A 15 -36.75 -27.86 25.14
C ALA A 15 -35.83 -26.68 25.50
N LEU A 16 -34.92 -26.90 26.44
CA LEU A 16 -33.70 -26.10 26.54
C LEU A 16 -32.92 -26.36 25.24
N GLN A 17 -33.00 -25.43 24.29
CA GLN A 17 -32.02 -25.37 23.22
C GLN A 17 -30.66 -25.06 23.87
N LEU A 18 -29.92 -26.11 24.20
CA LEU A 18 -28.49 -26.02 24.44
C LEU A 18 -27.86 -25.54 23.12
N HIS A 19 -27.63 -24.23 22.99
CA HIS A 19 -26.70 -23.73 21.99
C HIS A 19 -25.33 -24.32 22.35
N ALA A 20 -24.91 -25.32 21.58
CA ALA A 20 -23.54 -25.80 21.65
C ALA A 20 -22.64 -24.61 21.29
N GLN A 21 -21.71 -24.26 22.19
CA GLN A 21 -20.75 -23.20 21.92
C GLN A 21 -19.93 -23.60 20.68
N GLU A 22 -20.00 -22.80 19.62
CA GLU A 22 -19.19 -23.01 18.43
C GLU A 22 -17.70 -22.85 18.77
N GLN A 23 -16.86 -23.66 18.14
CA GLN A 23 -15.41 -23.63 18.36
C GLN A 23 -14.86 -22.25 17.93
N PRO A 24 -14.15 -21.52 18.81
CA PRO A 24 -13.62 -20.21 18.47
C PRO A 24 -12.56 -20.31 17.36
N THR A 25 -12.55 -19.31 16.48
CA THR A 25 -11.56 -19.10 15.42
C THR A 25 -10.66 -17.90 15.76
N PHE A 26 -9.62 -17.70 14.96
CA PHE A 26 -8.54 -16.72 15.17
C PHE A 26 -7.74 -16.95 16.47
N LEU A 27 -7.66 -18.23 16.88
CA LEU A 27 -6.70 -18.65 17.90
C LEU A 27 -5.32 -18.74 17.25
N SER A 28 -4.34 -17.99 17.75
CA SER A 28 -3.03 -17.86 17.10
C SER A 28 -1.87 -17.95 18.07
N ASN A 29 -0.65 -18.10 17.54
CA ASN A 29 0.61 -18.16 18.27
C ASN A 29 0.61 -19.18 19.43
N PRO A 30 0.24 -20.45 19.20
CA PRO A 30 0.12 -21.41 20.28
C PRO A 30 1.48 -21.83 20.84
N THR A 31 1.52 -22.22 22.12
CA THR A 31 2.67 -22.86 22.77
C THR A 31 2.20 -23.88 23.81
N LEU A 32 3.07 -24.81 24.20
CA LEU A 32 2.77 -25.90 25.15
C LEU A 32 3.64 -25.81 26.40
N SER A 33 3.10 -26.21 27.55
CA SER A 33 3.91 -26.45 28.74
C SER A 33 4.94 -27.56 28.50
N PRO A 34 6.05 -27.62 29.28
CA PRO A 34 7.10 -28.61 29.08
C PRO A 34 6.60 -30.07 29.08
N ASP A 35 5.57 -30.36 29.88
CA ASP A 35 4.91 -31.66 29.97
C ASP A 35 3.81 -31.89 28.92
N GLY A 36 3.43 -30.86 28.16
CA GLY A 36 2.36 -30.87 27.16
C GLY A 36 0.94 -30.84 27.74
N SER A 37 0.76 -30.63 29.06
CA SER A 37 -0.57 -30.68 29.70
C SER A 37 -1.37 -29.38 29.56
N GLN A 38 -0.70 -28.25 29.37
CA GLN A 38 -1.29 -26.92 29.21
C GLN A 38 -0.90 -26.31 27.87
N LEU A 39 -1.80 -25.50 27.33
CA LEU A 39 -1.66 -24.79 26.08
C LEU A 39 -1.91 -23.30 26.31
N VAL A 40 -1.07 -22.44 25.74
CA VAL A 40 -1.25 -20.98 25.73
C VAL A 40 -1.34 -20.47 24.29
N PHE A 41 -2.21 -19.49 24.04
CA PHE A 41 -2.43 -18.91 22.71
C PHE A 41 -2.86 -17.44 22.81
N SER A 42 -2.72 -16.72 21.70
CA SER A 42 -3.23 -15.36 21.52
C SER A 42 -4.66 -15.38 20.98
N PHE A 43 -5.53 -14.55 21.57
CA PHE A 43 -6.91 -14.35 21.14
C PHE A 43 -7.44 -12.99 21.61
N GLU A 44 -8.08 -12.24 20.70
CA GLU A 44 -8.62 -10.88 20.96
C GLU A 44 -7.59 -9.85 21.49
N GLY A 45 -6.30 -10.07 21.20
CA GLY A 45 -5.22 -9.20 21.68
C GLY A 45 -4.59 -9.65 23.00
N ASP A 46 -5.08 -10.73 23.61
CA ASP A 46 -4.59 -11.22 24.91
C ASP A 46 -4.06 -12.66 24.83
N LEU A 47 -3.37 -13.09 25.89
CA LEU A 47 -2.94 -14.47 26.09
C LEU A 47 -3.96 -15.25 26.91
N TRP A 48 -4.24 -16.49 26.50
CA TRP A 48 -5.20 -17.39 27.13
C TRP A 48 -4.56 -18.75 27.40
N LYS A 49 -4.88 -19.36 28.55
CA LYS A 49 -4.40 -20.68 29.00
C LYS A 49 -5.55 -21.68 29.05
N VAL A 50 -5.35 -22.90 28.55
CA VAL A 50 -6.33 -24.00 28.61
C VAL A 50 -5.61 -25.34 28.75
N PRO A 51 -6.21 -26.36 29.39
CA PRO A 51 -5.68 -27.71 29.31
C PRO A 51 -5.57 -28.18 27.85
N SER A 52 -4.51 -28.88 27.49
CA SER A 52 -4.33 -29.44 26.13
C SER A 52 -5.42 -30.46 25.76
N SER A 53 -6.21 -30.96 26.72
CA SER A 53 -7.41 -31.77 26.47
C SER A 53 -8.62 -30.97 25.99
N GLY A 54 -8.57 -29.63 26.06
CA GLY A 54 -9.73 -28.76 25.93
C GLY A 54 -10.39 -28.46 27.28
N GLY A 55 -11.42 -27.61 27.25
CA GLY A 55 -12.13 -27.09 28.40
C GLY A 55 -12.29 -25.57 28.33
N THR A 56 -12.55 -24.95 29.48
CA THR A 56 -12.65 -23.50 29.61
C THR A 56 -11.25 -22.87 29.64
N ALA A 57 -11.00 -21.90 28.75
CA ALA A 57 -9.76 -21.16 28.77
C ALA A 57 -9.81 -19.98 29.74
N LEU A 58 -8.67 -19.70 30.39
CA LEU A 58 -8.44 -18.62 31.33
C LEU A 58 -7.61 -17.51 30.67
N ARG A 59 -8.08 -16.27 30.74
CA ARG A 59 -7.33 -15.10 30.27
C ARG A 59 -6.16 -14.80 31.22
N LEU A 60 -4.94 -14.71 30.69
CA LEU A 60 -3.70 -14.43 31.43
C LEU A 60 -3.31 -12.94 31.41
N THR A 61 -3.55 -12.25 30.30
CA THR A 61 -3.19 -10.83 30.11
C THR A 61 -4.42 -9.99 29.76
N ALA A 62 -4.32 -8.69 29.99
CA ALA A 62 -5.33 -7.68 29.64
C ALA A 62 -4.67 -6.32 29.51
N MET A 63 -3.58 -6.24 28.72
CA MET A 63 -2.83 -5.00 28.57
C MET A 63 -3.47 -4.13 27.49
N ASP A 64 -3.06 -2.86 27.44
CA ASP A 64 -3.45 -1.94 26.37
C ASP A 64 -2.55 -2.22 25.16
N GLY A 65 -3.03 -2.96 24.16
CA GLY A 65 -2.23 -3.38 23.00
C GLY A 65 -2.56 -4.80 22.54
N MET A 66 -1.65 -5.41 21.78
CA MET A 66 -1.74 -6.81 21.36
C MET A 66 -0.61 -7.64 21.97
N GLU A 67 -0.96 -8.67 22.74
CA GLU A 67 -0.04 -9.70 23.23
C GLU A 67 0.04 -10.91 22.29
N GLN A 68 1.26 -11.22 21.84
CA GLN A 68 1.54 -12.23 20.82
C GLN A 68 2.80 -13.04 21.14
N ASN A 69 3.01 -14.11 20.37
CA ASN A 69 4.20 -14.97 20.45
C ASN A 69 4.54 -15.50 21.87
N PRO A 70 3.58 -16.06 22.63
CA PRO A 70 3.88 -16.64 23.94
C PRO A 70 4.87 -17.81 23.83
N ARG A 71 5.83 -17.87 24.75
CA ARG A 71 6.77 -18.97 24.92
C ARG A 71 6.96 -19.29 26.39
N ILE A 72 6.70 -20.54 26.75
CA ILE A 72 6.87 -21.04 28.12
C ILE A 72 8.33 -21.49 28.30
N SER A 73 8.94 -21.14 29.44
CA SER A 73 10.31 -21.54 29.74
C SER A 73 10.43 -23.08 29.89
N PRO A 74 11.57 -23.69 29.55
CA PRO A 74 11.79 -25.13 29.70
C PRO A 74 11.57 -25.67 31.12
N ASP A 75 11.80 -24.84 32.14
CA ASP A 75 11.51 -25.18 33.55
C ASP A 75 10.02 -25.04 33.95
N GLY A 76 9.17 -24.55 33.04
CA GLY A 76 7.73 -24.39 33.22
C GLY A 76 7.30 -23.24 34.14
N LYS A 77 8.22 -22.37 34.56
CA LYS A 77 7.95 -21.33 35.57
C LYS A 77 7.59 -19.97 34.98
N TRP A 78 7.99 -19.68 33.75
CA TRP A 78 7.90 -18.35 33.15
C TRP A 78 7.21 -18.39 31.78
N LEU A 79 6.54 -17.29 31.47
CA LEU A 79 5.96 -17.02 30.16
C LEU A 79 6.59 -15.73 29.63
N ALA A 80 7.30 -15.82 28.51
CA ALA A 80 7.73 -14.67 27.72
C ALA A 80 6.74 -14.44 26.57
N PHE A 81 6.52 -13.18 26.20
CA PHE A 81 5.63 -12.81 25.11
C PHE A 81 6.00 -11.43 24.58
N SER A 82 5.52 -11.10 23.38
CA SER A 82 5.62 -9.75 22.82
C SER A 82 4.33 -8.98 23.10
N SER A 83 4.40 -7.71 23.47
CA SER A 83 3.23 -6.84 23.57
C SER A 83 3.46 -5.52 22.86
N THR A 84 2.44 -5.01 22.16
CA THR A 84 2.50 -3.71 21.49
C THR A 84 2.16 -2.52 22.40
N GLN A 85 2.18 -2.69 23.72
CA GLN A 85 1.68 -1.69 24.66
C GLN A 85 2.32 -0.31 24.49
N SER A 86 3.60 -0.26 24.12
CA SER A 86 4.35 0.98 23.87
C SER A 86 4.18 1.53 22.44
N GLY A 87 3.32 0.93 21.60
CA GLY A 87 3.15 1.27 20.19
C GLY A 87 3.93 0.38 19.21
N ASN A 88 5.01 -0.23 19.66
CA ASN A 88 5.77 -1.30 18.99
C ASN A 88 5.76 -2.57 19.87
N ALA A 89 6.08 -3.73 19.28
CA ALA A 89 6.28 -4.94 20.06
C ALA A 89 7.55 -4.83 20.93
N ASP A 90 7.43 -5.00 22.24
CA ASP A 90 8.55 -5.19 23.18
C ASP A 90 8.46 -6.59 23.83
N VAL A 91 9.57 -7.09 24.39
CA VAL A 91 9.60 -8.37 25.12
C VAL A 91 9.12 -8.17 26.55
N TYR A 92 8.15 -8.98 26.97
CA TYR A 92 7.63 -9.04 28.34
C TYR A 92 7.76 -10.45 28.94
N ILE A 93 7.74 -10.51 30.27
CA ILE A 93 7.79 -11.76 31.04
C ILE A 93 6.83 -11.72 32.23
N MET A 94 6.24 -12.88 32.57
CA MET A 94 5.47 -13.10 33.79
C MET A 94 5.62 -14.54 34.31
N PRO A 95 5.27 -14.82 35.59
CA PRO A 95 5.14 -16.19 36.06
C PRO A 95 4.05 -16.95 35.29
N PHE A 96 4.30 -18.21 34.93
CA PHE A 96 3.38 -19.03 34.12
C PHE A 96 2.03 -19.27 34.79
N GLU A 97 2.00 -19.31 36.12
CA GLU A 97 0.76 -19.45 36.89
C GLU A 97 -0.04 -18.14 37.03
N GLY A 98 0.45 -17.03 36.48
CA GLY A 98 -0.12 -15.70 36.67
C GLY A 98 0.67 -14.87 37.67
N GLY A 99 0.59 -13.54 37.56
CA GLY A 99 1.30 -12.61 38.44
C GLY A 99 1.70 -11.32 37.75
N ALA A 100 2.67 -10.62 38.33
CA ALA A 100 3.17 -9.36 37.80
C ALA A 100 3.88 -9.56 36.44
N ILE A 101 3.54 -8.68 35.49
CA ILE A 101 4.17 -8.59 34.17
C ILE A 101 5.35 -7.60 34.28
N ARG A 102 6.47 -7.94 33.65
CA ARG A 102 7.65 -7.07 33.55
C ARG A 102 8.11 -6.96 32.10
N GLN A 103 8.38 -5.74 31.66
CA GLN A 103 9.03 -5.46 30.37
C GLN A 103 10.53 -5.69 30.46
N LEU A 104 11.13 -6.25 29.40
CA LEU A 104 12.56 -6.56 29.32
C LEU A 104 13.31 -5.72 28.29
N THR A 105 12.65 -5.29 27.22
CA THR A 105 13.28 -4.50 26.14
C THR A 105 12.55 -3.19 25.91
N TYR A 106 13.29 -2.18 25.44
CA TYR A 106 12.79 -0.80 25.32
C TYR A 106 13.31 -0.10 24.07
N HIS A 107 12.79 -0.40 22.89
CA HIS A 107 13.17 0.28 21.65
C HIS A 107 11.96 0.44 20.76
N ASP A 108 11.83 1.50 19.98
CA ASP A 108 10.70 1.70 19.04
C ASP A 108 10.68 0.75 17.81
N GLY A 109 11.49 -0.30 17.83
CA GLY A 109 11.53 -1.37 16.84
C GLY A 109 10.68 -2.55 17.32
N ALA A 110 10.22 -3.40 16.41
CA ALA A 110 9.41 -4.55 16.79
C ALA A 110 10.31 -5.69 17.31
N ASP A 111 10.21 -6.01 18.60
CA ASP A 111 10.86 -7.13 19.27
C ASP A 111 9.89 -8.31 19.43
N GLU A 112 10.05 -9.32 18.58
CA GLU A 112 9.19 -10.50 18.49
C GLU A 112 9.83 -11.73 19.14
N VAL A 113 9.22 -12.24 20.22
CA VAL A 113 9.74 -13.41 20.96
C VAL A 113 9.74 -14.66 20.08
N ASP A 114 10.90 -15.31 19.99
CA ASP A 114 11.09 -16.55 19.23
C ASP A 114 11.05 -17.79 20.14
N SER A 115 11.90 -17.82 21.18
CA SER A 115 12.06 -18.99 22.07
C SER A 115 12.86 -18.68 23.34
N TRP A 116 13.18 -19.73 24.11
CA TRP A 116 14.01 -19.70 25.31
C TRP A 116 15.28 -20.52 25.13
N SER A 117 16.32 -20.20 25.92
CA SER A 117 17.42 -21.13 26.15
C SER A 117 16.99 -22.31 27.03
N TRP A 118 17.60 -23.48 26.83
CA TRP A 118 17.27 -24.70 27.58
C TRP A 118 17.52 -24.57 29.09
N ASP A 119 18.41 -23.68 29.52
CA ASP A 119 18.64 -23.37 30.93
C ASP A 119 17.66 -22.35 31.54
N SER A 120 16.65 -21.91 30.75
CA SER A 120 15.61 -20.94 31.15
C SER A 120 16.13 -19.56 31.58
N LYS A 121 17.33 -19.17 31.13
CA LYS A 121 17.95 -17.88 31.49
C LYS A 121 17.92 -16.82 30.39
N GLN A 122 17.83 -17.21 29.13
CA GLN A 122 17.84 -16.31 27.98
C GLN A 122 16.54 -16.45 27.20
N ILE A 123 16.06 -15.33 26.67
CA ILE A 123 14.95 -15.25 25.72
C ILE A 123 15.54 -14.83 24.39
N TYR A 124 15.26 -15.59 23.34
CA TYR A 124 15.62 -15.26 21.96
C TYR A 124 14.46 -14.52 21.31
N PHE A 125 14.78 -13.48 20.55
CA PHE A 125 13.79 -12.68 19.86
C PHE A 125 14.37 -12.06 18.59
N THR A 126 13.47 -11.74 17.68
CA THR A 126 13.74 -11.06 16.43
C THR A 126 13.48 -9.55 16.60
N SER A 127 14.32 -8.68 16.04
CA SER A 127 14.18 -7.23 16.18
C SER A 127 14.46 -6.45 14.90
N SER A 128 13.67 -5.39 14.66
CA SER A 128 13.88 -4.45 13.54
C SER A 128 14.74 -3.23 13.87
N ARG A 129 15.36 -3.16 15.06
CA ARG A 129 16.01 -1.95 15.60
C ARG A 129 17.14 -1.34 14.75
N TYR A 130 18.11 -2.15 14.31
CA TYR A 130 19.32 -1.67 13.61
C TYR A 130 19.54 -2.28 12.22
N SER A 131 18.70 -3.23 11.84
CA SER A 131 18.82 -4.00 10.59
C SER A 131 17.43 -4.26 10.01
N ARG A 132 17.33 -4.95 8.87
CA ARG A 132 16.03 -5.36 8.32
C ARG A 132 15.28 -6.24 9.31
N MET A 133 15.88 -7.35 9.74
CA MET A 133 15.36 -8.22 10.77
C MET A 133 16.52 -9.00 11.43
N GLY A 134 16.87 -8.59 12.66
CA GLY A 134 18.05 -9.05 13.38
C GLY A 134 17.72 -10.03 14.50
N SER A 135 18.67 -10.89 14.82
CA SER A 135 18.59 -11.88 15.89
C SER A 135 19.16 -11.35 17.21
N TYR A 136 18.39 -11.43 18.30
CA TYR A 136 18.77 -10.93 19.62
C TYR A 136 18.50 -11.95 20.73
N LYS A 137 19.17 -11.73 21.87
CA LYS A 137 18.86 -12.38 23.14
C LYS A 137 18.83 -11.37 24.27
N VAL A 138 18.00 -11.63 25.28
CA VAL A 138 17.97 -10.88 26.54
C VAL A 138 17.89 -11.84 27.71
N SER A 139 18.53 -11.49 28.82
CA SER A 139 18.44 -12.26 30.07
C SER A 139 17.04 -12.16 30.64
N ARG A 140 16.56 -13.27 31.23
CA ARG A 140 15.31 -13.30 31.99
C ARG A 140 15.28 -12.24 33.07
N GLU A 141 16.42 -11.92 33.67
CA GLU A 141 16.51 -10.92 34.76
C GLU A 141 16.50 -9.47 34.25
N GLY A 142 16.62 -9.23 32.94
CA GLY A 142 16.74 -7.89 32.35
C GLY A 142 18.16 -7.58 31.85
N GLY A 143 18.42 -6.31 31.53
CA GLY A 143 19.66 -5.84 30.94
C GLY A 143 19.53 -5.54 29.44
N THR A 144 20.56 -4.96 28.83
CA THR A 144 20.54 -4.59 27.41
C THR A 144 20.57 -5.83 26.51
N ALA A 145 19.69 -5.87 25.52
CA ALA A 145 19.65 -6.96 24.55
C ALA A 145 20.94 -7.06 23.72
N GLN A 146 21.38 -8.28 23.43
CA GLN A 146 22.59 -8.57 22.68
C GLN A 146 22.27 -9.16 21.31
N ALA A 147 22.88 -8.62 20.26
CA ALA A 147 22.79 -9.20 18.91
C ALA A 147 23.58 -10.53 18.85
N ILE A 148 23.08 -11.49 18.06
CA ILE A 148 23.69 -12.82 17.91
C ILE A 148 24.47 -12.93 16.59
N LEU A 149 23.81 -12.63 15.47
CA LEU A 149 24.36 -12.68 14.11
C LEU A 149 24.14 -11.32 13.41
N PRO A 150 24.86 -10.26 13.82
CA PRO A 150 24.61 -8.91 13.33
C PRO A 150 25.10 -8.72 11.88
N HIS A 151 24.17 -8.40 10.99
CA HIS A 151 24.45 -7.87 9.65
C HIS A 151 23.19 -7.16 9.13
N PHE A 152 23.35 -6.04 8.42
CA PHE A 152 22.23 -5.15 8.07
C PHE A 152 21.12 -5.83 7.25
N PHE A 153 21.51 -6.74 6.34
CA PHE A 153 20.61 -7.44 5.44
C PHE A 153 20.19 -8.84 5.90
N ASN A 154 20.51 -9.21 7.14
CA ASN A 154 19.95 -10.43 7.70
C ASN A 154 18.43 -10.29 7.86
N TYR A 155 17.77 -11.43 7.70
CA TYR A 155 16.35 -11.67 7.90
C TYR A 155 16.15 -12.85 8.85
N ILE A 156 16.98 -12.93 9.89
CA ILE A 156 17.03 -14.07 10.81
C ILE A 156 15.89 -13.97 11.82
N HIS A 157 15.10 -15.03 11.91
CA HIS A 157 13.93 -15.13 12.80
C HIS A 157 13.56 -16.60 13.10
N HIS A 158 12.60 -16.81 14.01
CA HIS A 158 12.20 -18.13 14.51
C HIS A 158 13.36 -18.92 15.14
N ILE A 159 14.20 -18.22 15.90
CA ILE A 159 15.38 -18.81 16.52
C ILE A 159 14.96 -19.81 17.60
N VAL A 160 15.47 -21.03 17.55
CA VAL A 160 15.28 -22.06 18.58
C VAL A 160 16.62 -22.68 18.96
N GLU A 161 16.87 -22.82 20.26
CA GLU A 161 18.08 -23.50 20.77
C GLU A 161 17.84 -25.02 20.83
N THR A 162 18.84 -25.80 20.42
CA THR A 162 18.89 -27.25 20.65
C THR A 162 19.47 -27.54 22.05
N PRO A 163 19.19 -28.71 22.67
CA PRO A 163 19.78 -29.06 23.98
C PRO A 163 21.33 -29.04 24.00
N GLN A 164 21.97 -29.09 22.83
CA GLN A 164 23.43 -29.02 22.65
C GLN A 164 23.95 -27.57 22.48
N GLY A 165 23.07 -26.57 22.46
CA GLY A 165 23.40 -25.14 22.33
C GLY A 165 23.60 -24.64 20.89
N GLU A 166 23.27 -25.44 19.87
CA GLU A 166 23.13 -24.96 18.48
C GLU A 166 21.83 -24.15 18.33
N LEU A 167 21.87 -23.03 17.60
CA LEU A 167 20.70 -22.20 17.29
C LEU A 167 20.20 -22.53 15.88
N LEU A 168 18.96 -22.98 15.75
CA LEU A 168 18.28 -23.18 14.45
C LEU A 168 17.40 -21.97 14.13
N PHE A 169 17.35 -21.55 12.88
CA PHE A 169 16.57 -20.39 12.43
C PHE A 169 16.30 -20.43 10.92
N THR A 170 15.49 -19.49 10.44
CA THR A 170 15.27 -19.18 9.02
C THR A 170 15.82 -17.79 8.69
N ASP A 171 16.28 -17.56 7.46
CA ASP A 171 16.82 -16.27 6.96
C ASP A 171 16.15 -15.85 5.65
N SER A 172 14.82 -15.68 5.68
CA SER A 172 14.03 -15.23 4.53
C SER A 172 12.74 -14.58 4.97
N TRP A 173 12.30 -13.52 4.28
CA TRP A 173 11.00 -12.93 4.57
C TRP A 173 9.82 -13.82 4.13
N GLU A 174 10.07 -14.83 3.29
CA GLU A 174 9.05 -15.81 2.83
C GLU A 174 8.58 -16.74 3.96
N SER A 175 9.32 -16.79 5.08
CA SER A 175 8.86 -17.40 6.33
C SER A 175 8.44 -16.39 7.40
N ALA A 176 8.67 -15.09 7.21
CA ALA A 176 8.27 -14.03 8.12
C ALA A 176 7.00 -13.30 7.61
N ASN A 177 7.16 -12.12 7.01
CA ASN A 177 6.07 -11.25 6.59
C ASN A 177 5.38 -11.69 5.27
N ALA A 178 5.96 -12.65 4.54
CA ALA A 178 5.37 -13.25 3.34
C ALA A 178 5.01 -14.74 3.53
N ALA A 179 4.93 -15.23 4.78
CA ALA A 179 4.53 -16.61 5.06
C ALA A 179 3.15 -17.00 4.48
N ASN A 180 2.25 -16.03 4.31
CA ASN A 180 0.94 -16.22 3.69
C ASN A 180 0.99 -16.40 2.16
N ARG A 181 2.03 -15.93 1.46
CA ARG A 181 2.23 -16.17 0.02
C ARG A 181 2.58 -17.65 -0.19
N LYS A 182 1.58 -18.50 -0.43
CA LYS A 182 1.83 -19.93 -0.58
C LYS A 182 2.50 -20.23 -1.90
N ARG A 183 3.14 -21.40 -2.02
CA ARG A 183 3.66 -21.95 -3.29
C ARG A 183 4.79 -21.13 -3.93
N TYR A 184 5.39 -20.20 -3.20
CA TYR A 184 6.59 -19.51 -3.69
C TYR A 184 7.72 -20.51 -3.98
N LYS A 185 8.37 -20.33 -5.13
CA LYS A 185 9.53 -21.09 -5.61
C LYS A 185 10.52 -20.09 -6.17
N GLY A 186 11.70 -19.98 -5.57
CA GLY A 186 12.71 -19.01 -5.98
C GLY A 186 13.87 -19.00 -5.00
N ALA A 187 14.95 -18.30 -5.35
CA ALA A 187 16.23 -18.36 -4.63
C ALA A 187 16.20 -17.82 -3.19
N PHE A 188 15.13 -17.12 -2.78
CA PHE A 188 14.94 -16.62 -1.41
C PHE A 188 13.94 -17.44 -0.61
N ASN A 189 13.75 -18.71 -0.96
CA ASN A 189 12.95 -19.62 -0.17
C ASN A 189 13.56 -19.80 1.25
N PRO A 190 12.73 -20.01 2.28
CA PRO A 190 13.24 -20.24 3.62
C PRO A 190 13.77 -21.66 3.77
N ASP A 191 14.98 -21.75 4.33
CA ASP A 191 15.64 -22.98 4.75
C ASP A 191 15.93 -22.95 6.25
N ILE A 192 15.98 -24.11 6.88
CA ILE A 192 16.42 -24.28 8.27
C ILE A 192 17.94 -24.33 8.30
N ILE A 193 18.53 -23.37 9.03
CA ILE A 193 19.98 -23.21 9.19
C ILE A 193 20.33 -23.29 10.67
N GLY A 194 21.39 -24.02 11.00
CA GLY A 194 21.98 -24.11 12.33
C GLY A 194 23.25 -23.27 12.44
N TYR A 195 23.43 -22.63 13.60
CA TYR A 195 24.64 -21.94 14.00
C TYR A 195 25.10 -22.44 15.37
N GLN A 196 26.35 -22.89 15.46
CA GLN A 196 26.96 -23.33 16.71
C GLN A 196 27.78 -22.18 17.32
N PRO A 197 27.32 -21.48 18.38
CA PRO A 197 27.98 -20.28 18.88
C PRO A 197 29.41 -20.51 19.38
N LYS A 198 29.72 -21.73 19.87
CA LYS A 198 31.05 -22.08 20.38
C LYS A 198 32.10 -22.24 19.28
N THR A 199 31.74 -22.87 18.17
CA THR A 199 32.67 -23.15 17.05
C THR A 199 32.52 -22.15 15.91
N LYS A 200 31.48 -21.31 15.95
CA LYS A 200 31.04 -20.41 14.87
C LYS A 200 30.71 -21.14 13.55
N ALA A 201 30.44 -22.45 13.62
CA ALA A 201 30.11 -23.25 12.45
C ALA A 201 28.63 -23.06 12.06
N PHE A 202 28.38 -23.02 10.75
CA PHE A 202 27.03 -23.05 10.18
C PHE A 202 26.74 -24.41 9.56
N LYS A 203 25.48 -24.85 9.63
CA LYS A 203 25.00 -26.09 9.01
C LYS A 203 23.64 -25.85 8.37
N GLN A 204 23.50 -26.18 7.09
CA GLN A 204 22.22 -26.14 6.41
C GLN A 204 21.50 -27.49 6.62
N TYR A 205 20.26 -27.46 7.13
CA TYR A 205 19.45 -28.64 7.42
C TYR A 205 18.46 -28.97 6.30
N THR A 206 18.05 -27.96 5.53
CA THR A 206 17.13 -28.10 4.39
C THR A 206 17.64 -27.29 3.20
N ASP A 207 17.28 -27.70 1.99
CA ASP A 207 17.68 -27.09 0.71
C ASP A 207 16.57 -27.18 -0.36
N TYR A 208 15.32 -27.31 0.08
CA TYR A 208 14.19 -27.52 -0.81
C TYR A 208 13.73 -26.20 -1.43
N GLU A 209 13.58 -26.17 -2.76
CA GLU A 209 13.00 -25.02 -3.47
C GLU A 209 11.50 -24.90 -3.12
N GLY A 210 11.22 -24.21 -2.02
CA GLY A 210 9.93 -24.12 -1.38
C GLY A 210 10.11 -23.75 0.09
N LYS A 211 9.04 -23.80 0.87
CA LYS A 211 9.10 -23.23 2.21
C LYS A 211 9.32 -24.30 3.27
N ASP A 212 10.49 -24.30 3.90
CA ASP A 212 10.78 -25.00 5.17
C ASP A 212 10.96 -23.96 6.30
N MET A 213 10.03 -23.92 7.25
CA MET A 213 9.97 -22.82 8.23
C MET A 213 9.37 -23.20 9.58
N TRP A 214 9.41 -22.26 10.53
CA TRP A 214 8.93 -22.42 11.91
C TRP A 214 9.52 -23.64 12.63
N PRO A 215 10.87 -23.73 12.76
CA PRO A 215 11.49 -24.82 13.47
C PRO A 215 11.10 -24.81 14.97
N THR A 216 10.97 -25.99 15.56
CA THR A 216 10.74 -26.20 16.99
C THR A 216 11.46 -27.48 17.43
N VAL A 217 11.98 -27.50 18.66
CA VAL A 217 12.91 -28.54 19.13
C VAL A 217 12.51 -29.06 20.51
N ASP A 218 12.53 -30.38 20.70
CA ASP A 218 12.29 -31.01 22.01
C ASP A 218 13.57 -31.20 22.85
N GLN A 219 13.44 -31.66 24.09
CA GLN A 219 14.58 -31.86 25.00
C GLN A 219 15.53 -33.00 24.53
N GLN A 220 15.09 -33.83 23.59
CA GLN A 220 15.90 -34.88 22.95
C GLN A 220 16.65 -34.35 21.71
N GLY A 221 16.40 -33.10 21.29
CA GLY A 221 16.98 -32.51 20.09
C GLY A 221 16.28 -32.92 18.78
N GLN A 222 15.05 -33.45 18.85
CA GLN A 222 14.25 -33.72 17.65
C GLN A 222 13.73 -32.39 17.08
N VAL A 223 13.89 -32.21 15.77
CA VAL A 223 13.50 -30.99 15.07
C VAL A 223 12.20 -31.23 14.29
N PHE A 224 11.21 -30.40 14.55
CA PHE A 224 9.94 -30.34 13.83
C PHE A 224 9.79 -28.97 13.17
N PHE A 225 9.06 -28.92 12.04
CA PHE A 225 8.89 -27.70 11.28
C PHE A 225 7.69 -27.81 10.33
N ALA A 226 7.30 -26.71 9.69
CA ALA A 226 6.31 -26.70 8.63
C ALA A 226 6.98 -26.71 7.25
N SER A 227 6.44 -27.51 6.32
CA SER A 227 6.90 -27.54 4.93
C SER A 227 5.74 -27.62 3.93
N ASP A 228 5.86 -26.96 2.77
CA ASP A 228 4.95 -27.17 1.63
C ASP A 228 5.35 -28.35 0.71
N GLU A 229 6.42 -29.07 1.03
CA GLU A 229 6.95 -30.16 0.22
C GLU A 229 5.90 -31.26 -0.03
N GLY A 230 5.66 -31.55 -1.31
CA GLY A 230 4.75 -32.61 -1.76
C GLY A 230 3.25 -32.26 -1.74
N SER A 231 2.81 -31.18 -1.08
CA SER A 231 1.38 -30.81 -1.01
C SER A 231 1.03 -29.39 -1.44
N ASN A 232 2.00 -28.48 -1.61
CA ASN A 232 1.74 -27.05 -1.87
C ASN A 232 0.95 -26.32 -0.77
N GLU A 233 0.70 -27.00 0.34
CA GLU A 233 0.09 -26.55 1.58
C GLU A 233 1.04 -26.92 2.72
N TYR A 234 1.18 -26.04 3.71
CA TYR A 234 2.10 -26.25 4.83
C TYR A 234 1.60 -27.41 5.70
N ASN A 235 2.43 -28.43 5.85
CA ASN A 235 2.18 -29.58 6.71
C ASN A 235 3.29 -29.73 7.73
N LEU A 236 3.04 -30.52 8.78
CA LEU A 236 4.02 -30.79 9.82
C LEU A 236 5.03 -31.82 9.33
N PHE A 237 6.31 -31.54 9.52
CA PHE A 237 7.42 -32.44 9.21
C PHE A 237 8.31 -32.63 10.42
N HIS A 238 9.04 -33.75 10.45
CA HIS A 238 10.20 -33.92 11.32
C HIS A 238 11.47 -34.14 10.52
N MET A 239 12.60 -33.85 11.14
CA MET A 239 13.92 -34.24 10.66
C MET A 239 14.34 -35.57 11.32
N GLN A 240 14.50 -36.63 10.52
CA GLN A 240 14.90 -37.96 11.00
C GLN A 240 16.10 -38.45 10.19
N ASN A 241 17.22 -38.70 10.88
CA ASN A 241 18.48 -39.15 10.27
C ASN A 241 18.96 -38.24 9.10
N GLY A 242 18.74 -36.93 9.22
CA GLY A 242 19.07 -35.96 8.17
C GLY A 242 18.12 -35.96 6.97
N GLN A 243 16.98 -36.66 7.04
CA GLN A 243 15.94 -36.64 6.02
C GLN A 243 14.63 -36.06 6.56
N LYS A 244 13.91 -35.36 5.70
CA LYS A 244 12.58 -34.81 5.99
C LYS A 244 11.53 -35.92 5.92
N LYS A 245 10.58 -35.92 6.87
CA LYS A 245 9.44 -36.83 6.86
C LYS A 245 8.16 -36.07 7.20
N ALA A 246 7.18 -36.13 6.30
CA ALA A 246 5.85 -35.60 6.56
C ALA A 246 5.15 -36.38 7.69
N LEU A 247 4.56 -35.63 8.61
CA LEU A 247 3.74 -36.14 9.72
C LEU A 247 2.24 -35.90 9.49
N THR A 248 1.88 -34.93 8.64
CA THR A 248 0.50 -34.62 8.26
C THR A 248 0.36 -34.42 6.75
N HIS A 249 -0.88 -34.52 6.25
CA HIS A 249 -1.22 -34.35 4.83
C HIS A 249 -2.55 -33.59 4.66
N PHE A 250 -2.68 -32.45 5.33
CA PHE A 250 -3.86 -31.59 5.22
C PHE A 250 -3.91 -30.87 3.87
N LYS A 251 -5.13 -30.62 3.41
CA LYS A 251 -5.43 -29.76 2.23
C LYS A 251 -5.50 -28.27 2.59
N GLU A 252 -5.09 -27.93 3.79
CA GLU A 252 -5.10 -26.58 4.33
C GLU A 252 -3.86 -26.41 5.20
N SER A 253 -3.08 -25.38 4.91
CA SER A 253 -1.84 -25.06 5.62
C SER A 253 -2.03 -25.00 7.14
N ILE A 254 -1.10 -25.64 7.85
CA ILE A 254 -0.87 -25.37 9.26
C ILE A 254 -0.10 -24.06 9.44
N LYS A 255 -0.13 -23.48 10.64
CA LYS A 255 0.77 -22.39 11.02
C LYS A 255 1.42 -22.62 12.38
N ARG A 256 2.66 -22.12 12.52
CA ARG A 256 3.41 -21.96 13.78
C ARG A 256 3.39 -23.21 14.69
N PRO A 257 3.88 -24.38 14.23
CA PRO A 257 3.99 -25.55 15.08
C PRO A 257 4.91 -25.32 16.27
N GLN A 258 4.56 -25.84 17.45
CA GLN A 258 5.37 -25.80 18.67
C GLN A 258 5.32 -27.15 19.38
N VAL A 259 6.48 -27.76 19.64
CA VAL A 259 6.59 -29.05 20.36
C VAL A 259 6.70 -28.83 21.87
N SER A 260 6.09 -29.71 22.68
CA SER A 260 6.31 -29.74 24.12
C SER A 260 7.74 -30.20 24.43
N ALA A 261 8.35 -29.71 25.52
CA ALA A 261 9.72 -30.07 25.86
C ALA A 261 9.93 -31.59 25.98
N ASN A 262 8.92 -32.32 26.44
CA ASN A 262 8.96 -33.79 26.52
C ASN A 262 8.80 -34.54 25.18
N GLY A 263 8.63 -33.83 24.06
CA GLY A 263 8.53 -34.40 22.71
C GLY A 263 7.23 -35.15 22.41
N LYS A 264 6.24 -35.14 23.31
CA LYS A 264 5.03 -35.95 23.16
C LYS A 264 3.95 -35.31 22.30
N GLN A 265 3.82 -33.98 22.34
CA GLN A 265 2.75 -33.26 21.67
C GLN A 265 3.29 -32.07 20.87
N ILE A 266 2.66 -31.80 19.73
CA ILE A 266 2.94 -30.63 18.90
C ILE A 266 1.63 -29.89 18.68
N VAL A 267 1.58 -28.62 19.07
CA VAL A 267 0.44 -27.74 18.79
C VAL A 267 0.69 -26.96 17.50
N PHE A 268 -0.34 -26.72 16.71
CA PHE A 268 -0.29 -25.85 15.53
C PHE A 268 -1.67 -25.24 15.24
N GLU A 269 -1.67 -24.17 14.46
CA GLU A 269 -2.89 -23.56 13.93
C GLU A 269 -3.30 -24.24 12.62
N LYS A 270 -4.59 -24.38 12.35
CA LYS A 270 -5.16 -24.74 11.03
C LYS A 270 -6.60 -24.22 10.96
N GLY A 271 -6.98 -23.53 9.88
CA GLY A 271 -8.31 -22.92 9.76
C GLY A 271 -8.63 -21.97 10.92
N TYR A 272 -7.63 -21.21 11.39
CA TYR A 272 -7.71 -20.29 12.53
C TYR A 272 -8.09 -20.95 13.87
N GLN A 273 -7.92 -22.27 13.98
CA GLN A 273 -8.19 -23.06 15.18
C GLN A 273 -6.94 -23.83 15.58
N LEU A 274 -6.91 -24.32 16.82
CA LEU A 274 -5.76 -25.07 17.35
C LEU A 274 -5.95 -26.57 17.22
N PHE A 275 -4.88 -27.28 16.88
CA PHE A 275 -4.82 -28.73 16.78
C PHE A 275 -3.56 -29.25 17.49
N LEU A 276 -3.65 -30.49 17.97
CA LEU A 276 -2.56 -31.20 18.64
C LEU A 276 -2.25 -32.49 17.88
N TYR A 277 -0.98 -32.65 17.49
CA TYR A 277 -0.44 -33.91 17.00
C TYR A 277 0.25 -34.65 18.15
N ASP A 278 -0.16 -35.89 18.38
CA ASP A 278 0.49 -36.78 19.34
C ASP A 278 1.57 -37.61 18.63
N VAL A 279 2.83 -37.47 19.07
CA VAL A 279 3.99 -38.00 18.34
C VAL A 279 4.03 -39.53 18.35
N ALA A 280 3.59 -40.16 19.45
CA ALA A 280 3.63 -41.61 19.60
C ALA A 280 2.53 -42.30 18.77
N SER A 281 1.29 -41.83 18.89
CA SER A 281 0.14 -42.41 18.20
C SER A 281 -0.02 -41.91 16.76
N LYS A 282 0.65 -40.80 16.42
CA LYS A 282 0.54 -40.10 15.12
C LYS A 282 -0.86 -39.59 14.80
N GLN A 283 -1.66 -39.36 15.85
CA GLN A 283 -3.03 -38.88 15.73
C GLN A 283 -3.10 -37.38 15.94
N VAL A 284 -4.01 -36.74 15.20
CA VAL A 284 -4.35 -35.33 15.38
C VAL A 284 -5.67 -35.23 16.10
N ARG A 285 -5.73 -34.37 17.12
CA ARG A 285 -6.95 -34.04 17.85
C ARG A 285 -7.16 -32.53 17.89
N GLN A 286 -8.42 -32.12 17.88
CA GLN A 286 -8.81 -30.73 18.12
C GLN A 286 -9.30 -30.59 19.57
N PRO A 287 -8.60 -29.84 20.44
CA PRO A 287 -9.13 -29.54 21.77
C PRO A 287 -10.40 -28.70 21.64
N LYS A 288 -11.47 -29.12 22.33
CA LYS A 288 -12.70 -28.32 22.44
C LYS A 288 -12.44 -27.17 23.40
N ILE A 289 -12.46 -25.93 22.91
CA ILE A 289 -12.12 -24.75 23.72
C ILE A 289 -13.36 -23.89 23.92
N SER A 290 -13.66 -23.59 25.17
CA SER A 290 -14.71 -22.65 25.57
C SER A 290 -14.09 -21.37 26.08
N LEU A 291 -14.54 -20.23 25.56
CA LEU A 291 -14.09 -18.89 25.97
C LEU A 291 -15.27 -18.08 26.51
N ALA A 292 -15.04 -17.32 27.58
CA ALA A 292 -15.97 -16.29 28.02
C ALA A 292 -15.64 -15.00 27.26
N ARG A 293 -16.52 -14.59 26.34
CA ARG A 293 -16.27 -13.50 25.39
C ARG A 293 -17.21 -12.32 25.59
N ASN A 294 -16.70 -11.11 25.35
CA ASN A 294 -17.49 -9.89 25.23
C ASN A 294 -17.44 -9.40 23.78
N GLN A 295 -18.41 -9.83 22.96
CA GLN A 295 -18.44 -9.46 21.55
C GLN A 295 -18.93 -8.02 21.37
N VAL A 296 -18.04 -7.16 20.87
CA VAL A 296 -18.31 -5.71 20.73
C VAL A 296 -18.21 -5.19 19.30
N LEU A 297 -17.68 -5.97 18.35
CA LEU A 297 -17.49 -5.52 16.96
C LEU A 297 -18.81 -5.09 16.29
N GLY A 298 -19.89 -5.83 16.56
CA GLY A 298 -21.23 -5.54 16.07
C GLY A 298 -21.94 -4.37 16.75
N LYS A 299 -21.31 -3.72 17.74
CA LYS A 299 -21.90 -2.56 18.41
C LYS A 299 -21.83 -1.34 17.50
N MET A 300 -22.86 -0.51 17.59
CA MET A 300 -22.95 0.73 16.84
C MET A 300 -21.88 1.71 17.33
N ASN A 301 -20.98 2.10 16.43
CA ASN A 301 -20.00 3.15 16.65
C ASN A 301 -20.45 4.44 15.99
N GLU A 302 -20.21 5.57 16.66
CA GLU A 302 -20.53 6.90 16.16
C GLU A 302 -19.38 7.44 15.28
N PHE A 303 -19.70 8.00 14.12
CA PHE A 303 -18.76 8.56 13.17
C PHE A 303 -19.18 9.97 12.74
N ASP A 304 -18.19 10.84 12.53
CA ASP A 304 -18.39 12.21 12.04
C ASP A 304 -18.49 12.27 10.51
N VAL A 305 -19.49 13.02 10.01
CA VAL A 305 -19.57 13.41 8.59
C VAL A 305 -18.62 14.57 8.28
N LYS A 306 -18.37 15.44 9.27
CA LYS A 306 -17.63 16.69 9.10
C LYS A 306 -16.21 16.43 8.59
N GLY A 307 -15.87 16.99 7.43
CA GLY A 307 -14.55 16.80 6.82
C GLY A 307 -14.32 15.40 6.24
N LYS A 308 -15.37 14.59 6.09
CA LYS A 308 -15.32 13.19 5.65
C LYS A 308 -16.29 12.90 4.49
N ILE A 309 -16.72 13.93 3.75
CA ILE A 309 -17.56 13.77 2.56
C ILE A 309 -16.68 13.36 1.36
N SER A 310 -17.04 12.27 0.67
CA SER A 310 -16.28 11.75 -0.47
C SER A 310 -16.92 12.07 -1.83
N ASN A 311 -18.24 12.28 -1.87
CA ASN A 311 -18.97 12.61 -3.08
C ASN A 311 -20.23 13.42 -2.73
N PHE A 312 -20.71 14.26 -3.63
CA PHE A 312 -21.97 14.98 -3.47
C PHE A 312 -22.56 15.41 -4.80
N ASP A 313 -23.86 15.70 -4.80
CA ASP A 313 -24.56 16.38 -5.88
C ASP A 313 -25.65 17.33 -5.35
N VAL A 314 -26.05 18.30 -6.17
CA VAL A 314 -27.02 19.35 -5.84
C VAL A 314 -28.30 19.17 -6.66
N SER A 315 -29.46 19.32 -6.02
CA SER A 315 -30.74 19.18 -6.71
C SER A 315 -30.93 20.26 -7.79
N PRO A 316 -31.63 19.98 -8.91
CA PRO A 316 -31.85 20.95 -9.99
C PRO A 316 -32.47 22.29 -9.54
N ASP A 317 -33.31 22.28 -8.50
CA ASP A 317 -33.90 23.48 -7.90
C ASP A 317 -32.93 24.28 -7.01
N ALA A 318 -31.70 23.80 -6.82
CA ALA A 318 -30.64 24.35 -5.98
C ALA A 318 -31.06 24.58 -4.51
N LYS A 319 -32.00 23.77 -4.00
CA LYS A 319 -32.49 23.85 -2.61
C LYS A 319 -31.99 22.72 -1.71
N LYS A 320 -31.46 21.63 -2.29
CA LYS A 320 -31.06 20.43 -1.56
C LYS A 320 -29.72 19.93 -2.08
N MET A 321 -29.04 19.17 -1.24
CA MET A 321 -27.85 18.42 -1.63
C MET A 321 -27.99 16.97 -1.17
N ALA A 322 -27.35 16.07 -1.88
CA ALA A 322 -27.12 14.70 -1.45
C ALA A 322 -25.62 14.47 -1.39
N PHE A 323 -25.13 13.74 -0.40
CA PHE A 323 -23.71 13.51 -0.24
C PHE A 323 -23.42 12.15 0.39
N VAL A 324 -22.20 11.68 0.18
CA VAL A 324 -21.69 10.39 0.64
C VAL A 324 -20.60 10.66 1.68
N SER A 325 -20.69 9.97 2.81
CA SER A 325 -19.62 9.94 3.81
C SER A 325 -19.48 8.52 4.36
N ARG A 326 -18.25 7.99 4.36
CA ARG A 326 -17.94 6.61 4.78
C ARG A 326 -18.91 5.55 4.21
N GLY A 327 -19.22 5.65 2.92
CA GLY A 327 -20.11 4.71 2.23
C GLY A 327 -21.60 4.86 2.53
N GLU A 328 -22.01 5.80 3.37
CA GLU A 328 -23.41 6.10 3.69
C GLU A 328 -23.92 7.30 2.88
N LEU A 329 -25.20 7.28 2.54
CA LEU A 329 -25.87 8.35 1.79
C LEU A 329 -26.63 9.28 2.72
N PHE A 330 -26.55 10.59 2.46
CA PHE A 330 -27.23 11.63 3.20
C PHE A 330 -27.93 12.60 2.24
N VAL A 331 -29.01 13.21 2.72
CA VAL A 331 -29.72 14.31 2.04
C VAL A 331 -29.84 15.46 3.00
N SER A 332 -29.61 16.68 2.51
CA SER A 332 -29.74 17.91 3.30
C SER A 332 -30.36 19.04 2.49
N ASP A 333 -30.77 20.12 3.17
CA ASP A 333 -30.98 21.40 2.52
C ASP A 333 -29.64 22.00 2.04
N ILE A 334 -29.71 23.03 1.18
CA ILE A 334 -28.51 23.60 0.54
C ILE A 334 -27.54 24.29 1.52
N ASP A 335 -27.96 24.58 2.75
CA ASP A 335 -27.11 25.15 3.79
C ASP A 335 -26.53 24.11 4.75
N GLY A 336 -26.86 22.81 4.56
CA GLY A 336 -26.32 21.74 5.40
C GLY A 336 -26.94 21.63 6.79
N LYS A 337 -28.09 22.27 7.06
CA LYS A 337 -28.69 22.39 8.39
C LYS A 337 -29.64 21.25 8.74
N PHE A 338 -30.35 20.70 7.76
CA PHE A 338 -31.39 19.69 7.94
C PHE A 338 -31.01 18.39 7.26
N ILE A 339 -30.21 17.59 7.95
CA ILE A 339 -29.60 16.37 7.40
C ILE A 339 -30.43 15.14 7.77
N ARG A 340 -30.59 14.24 6.79
CA ARG A 340 -31.14 12.90 6.98
C ARG A 340 -30.20 11.86 6.38
N GLN A 341 -29.85 10.86 7.20
CA GLN A 341 -29.17 9.65 6.73
C GLN A 341 -30.14 8.72 5.98
N MET A 342 -29.64 8.11 4.91
CA MET A 342 -30.27 7.06 4.11
C MET A 342 -29.36 5.83 4.14
N PRO A 343 -29.52 4.91 5.11
CA PRO A 343 -28.54 3.86 5.36
C PRO A 343 -28.32 2.93 4.15
N SER A 344 -27.07 2.55 3.91
CA SER A 344 -26.65 1.62 2.84
C SER A 344 -26.87 0.14 3.18
N GLN A 345 -27.34 -0.15 4.41
CA GLN A 345 -27.49 -1.51 4.95
C GLN A 345 -26.18 -2.28 5.10
N GLY A 346 -25.06 -1.57 5.33
CA GLY A 346 -23.73 -2.18 5.51
C GLY A 346 -22.88 -2.16 4.25
N GLU A 347 -23.46 -1.95 3.08
CA GLU A 347 -22.75 -1.79 1.82
C GLU A 347 -22.06 -0.41 1.71
N ARG A 348 -21.31 -0.17 0.63
CA ARG A 348 -20.60 1.08 0.37
C ARG A 348 -21.18 1.80 -0.84
N ILE A 349 -21.66 3.02 -0.63
CA ILE A 349 -22.03 3.97 -1.68
C ILE A 349 -20.81 4.82 -2.05
N MET A 350 -20.58 5.08 -3.33
CA MET A 350 -19.43 5.89 -3.80
C MET A 350 -19.84 7.19 -4.47
N GLU A 351 -20.92 7.17 -5.24
CA GLU A 351 -21.39 8.29 -6.06
C GLU A 351 -22.90 8.49 -5.87
N VAL A 352 -23.35 9.75 -5.91
CA VAL A 352 -24.77 10.11 -5.90
C VAL A 352 -25.07 11.23 -6.88
N TYR A 353 -26.23 11.16 -7.54
CA TYR A 353 -26.71 12.13 -8.51
C TYR A 353 -28.22 12.40 -8.36
N TRP A 354 -28.62 13.66 -8.53
CA TRP A 354 -30.02 14.08 -8.56
C TRP A 354 -30.61 14.02 -9.96
N LEU A 355 -31.79 13.40 -10.06
CA LEU A 355 -32.59 13.41 -11.29
C LEU A 355 -33.41 14.69 -11.43
N LYS A 356 -33.99 14.87 -12.63
CA LYS A 356 -34.70 16.10 -13.04
C LYS A 356 -35.90 16.50 -12.19
N ASP A 357 -36.46 15.56 -11.42
CA ASP A 357 -37.68 15.74 -10.63
C ASP A 357 -37.45 16.38 -9.24
N ASN A 358 -36.19 16.63 -8.87
CA ASN A 358 -35.78 17.11 -7.54
C ASN A 358 -36.15 16.16 -6.38
N LYS A 359 -36.47 14.90 -6.69
CA LYS A 359 -36.96 13.91 -5.72
C LYS A 359 -36.24 12.57 -5.81
N THR A 360 -35.73 12.19 -6.97
CA THR A 360 -35.10 10.87 -7.17
C THR A 360 -33.58 11.00 -7.16
N LEU A 361 -32.94 10.10 -6.43
CA LEU A 361 -31.49 9.91 -6.39
C LEU A 361 -31.12 8.66 -7.19
N LEU A 362 -30.08 8.78 -8.01
CA LEU A 362 -29.35 7.69 -8.63
C LEU A 362 -27.99 7.61 -7.95
N TYR A 363 -27.58 6.43 -7.49
CA TYR A 363 -26.32 6.25 -6.77
C TYR A 363 -25.76 4.85 -7.05
N ASN A 364 -24.44 4.68 -6.96
CA ASN A 364 -23.85 3.34 -6.98
C ASN A 364 -23.67 2.82 -5.55
N GLN A 365 -23.74 1.51 -5.40
CA GLN A 365 -23.52 0.82 -4.13
C GLN A 365 -22.86 -0.53 -4.40
N THR A 366 -22.00 -1.00 -3.50
CA THR A 366 -21.51 -2.37 -3.56
C THR A 366 -22.67 -3.36 -3.38
N HIS A 367 -22.61 -4.44 -4.16
CA HIS A 367 -23.51 -5.57 -4.10
C HIS A 367 -22.71 -6.82 -4.46
N ASN A 368 -22.56 -7.75 -3.50
CA ASN A 368 -21.63 -8.88 -3.62
C ASN A 368 -20.20 -8.46 -3.98
N GLY A 369 -19.77 -7.29 -3.49
CA GLY A 369 -18.44 -6.72 -3.75
C GLY A 369 -18.32 -5.79 -4.96
N TYR A 370 -19.26 -5.84 -5.91
CA TYR A 370 -19.22 -5.01 -7.13
C TYR A 370 -20.11 -3.78 -7.04
N LEU A 371 -19.66 -2.64 -7.57
CA LEU A 371 -20.46 -1.43 -7.67
C LEU A 371 -21.57 -1.58 -8.70
N ASN A 372 -22.82 -1.40 -8.28
CA ASN A 372 -24.02 -1.45 -9.10
C ASN A 372 -24.87 -0.20 -8.91
N TRP A 373 -25.71 0.15 -9.90
CA TRP A 373 -26.58 1.33 -9.84
C TRP A 373 -27.87 1.03 -9.10
N PHE A 374 -28.28 1.95 -8.23
CA PHE A 374 -29.51 1.92 -7.45
C PHE A 374 -30.23 3.27 -7.56
N SER A 375 -31.54 3.26 -7.34
CA SER A 375 -32.32 4.49 -7.22
C SER A 375 -33.25 4.45 -6.01
N ARG A 376 -33.51 5.64 -5.46
CA ARG A 376 -34.47 5.83 -4.36
C ARG A 376 -35.01 7.25 -4.34
N SER A 377 -36.11 7.48 -3.60
CA SER A 377 -36.55 8.84 -3.31
C SER A 377 -35.67 9.50 -2.24
N ALA A 378 -35.32 10.77 -2.45
CA ALA A 378 -34.52 11.59 -1.57
C ALA A 378 -35.23 11.97 -0.26
N ASP A 379 -36.55 11.83 -0.20
CA ASP A 379 -37.31 11.96 1.04
C ASP A 379 -37.32 10.65 1.86
N GLY A 380 -36.63 9.61 1.37
CA GLY A 380 -36.49 8.31 2.01
C GLY A 380 -37.78 7.49 2.07
N LYS A 381 -38.84 7.88 1.34
CA LYS A 381 -40.06 7.09 1.20
C LYS A 381 -39.93 6.13 0.02
N GLY A 382 -40.63 5.00 0.11
CA GLY A 382 -40.62 3.95 -0.92
C GLY A 382 -39.41 3.03 -0.84
N GLU A 383 -39.39 2.02 -1.72
CA GLU A 383 -38.35 1.00 -1.76
C GLU A 383 -37.15 1.42 -2.60
N VAL A 384 -35.98 0.92 -2.21
CA VAL A 384 -34.75 1.03 -3.00
C VAL A 384 -34.87 0.12 -4.22
N LYS A 385 -34.58 0.64 -5.41
CA LYS A 385 -34.58 -0.11 -6.66
C LYS A 385 -33.17 -0.36 -7.14
N GLN A 386 -32.76 -1.61 -7.20
CA GLN A 386 -31.53 -2.01 -7.88
C GLN A 386 -31.75 -1.98 -9.40
N LEU A 387 -30.88 -1.27 -10.11
CA LEU A 387 -30.99 -1.04 -11.56
C LEU A 387 -30.04 -1.95 -12.36
N THR A 388 -28.91 -2.33 -11.77
CA THR A 388 -27.95 -3.27 -12.37
C THR A 388 -27.57 -4.37 -11.37
N ASN A 389 -27.14 -5.52 -11.87
CA ASN A 389 -26.67 -6.65 -11.06
C ASN A 389 -25.43 -7.30 -11.71
N ASP A 390 -24.53 -6.46 -12.18
CA ASP A 390 -23.34 -6.88 -12.92
C ASP A 390 -22.26 -7.39 -11.96
N LYS A 391 -21.50 -8.42 -12.37
CA LYS A 391 -20.27 -8.88 -11.70
C LYS A 391 -19.05 -8.10 -12.20
N ARG A 392 -19.14 -6.76 -12.13
CA ARG A 392 -18.13 -5.79 -12.51
C ARG A 392 -18.51 -4.43 -11.96
N ASN A 393 -17.54 -3.52 -11.82
CA ASN A 393 -17.76 -2.23 -11.20
C ASN A 393 -18.36 -1.21 -12.19
N ASN A 394 -19.55 -0.70 -11.88
CA ASN A 394 -20.22 0.41 -12.55
C ASN A 394 -19.94 1.74 -11.84
N ARG A 395 -19.28 2.68 -12.52
CA ARG A 395 -18.68 3.89 -11.92
C ARG A 395 -18.58 5.07 -12.87
N ASP A 396 -18.16 6.22 -12.34
CA ASP A 396 -17.80 7.43 -13.09
C ASP A 396 -18.95 7.95 -13.97
N LEU A 397 -20.14 8.10 -13.40
CA LEU A 397 -21.33 8.45 -14.17
C LEU A 397 -21.43 9.96 -14.46
N ALA A 398 -21.72 10.32 -15.69
CA ALA A 398 -22.07 11.68 -16.10
C ALA A 398 -23.52 11.73 -16.60
N ILE A 399 -24.24 12.80 -16.25
CA ILE A 399 -25.61 13.07 -16.72
C ILE A 399 -25.57 14.22 -17.72
N ASN A 400 -26.31 14.08 -18.83
CA ASN A 400 -26.39 15.11 -19.85
C ASN A 400 -27.18 16.35 -19.39
N LYS A 401 -27.08 17.47 -20.12
CA LYS A 401 -27.71 18.74 -19.70
C LYS A 401 -29.23 18.63 -19.53
N ALA A 402 -29.90 17.85 -20.38
CA ALA A 402 -31.34 17.62 -20.30
C ALA A 402 -31.77 16.67 -19.15
N LYS A 403 -30.82 16.04 -18.43
CA LYS A 403 -31.06 15.05 -17.38
C LYS A 403 -32.01 13.92 -17.83
N ASN A 404 -31.86 13.45 -19.06
CA ASN A 404 -32.63 12.33 -19.63
C ASN A 404 -31.74 11.14 -20.01
N LYS A 405 -30.42 11.32 -20.09
CA LYS A 405 -29.43 10.27 -20.36
C LYS A 405 -28.28 10.36 -19.37
N ALA A 406 -27.68 9.21 -19.07
CA ALA A 406 -26.43 9.12 -18.35
C ALA A 406 -25.43 8.23 -19.11
N VAL A 407 -24.14 8.52 -18.98
CA VAL A 407 -23.05 7.70 -19.48
C VAL A 407 -22.12 7.32 -18.32
N TYR A 408 -21.61 6.11 -18.31
CA TYR A 408 -20.74 5.62 -17.23
C TYR A 408 -19.82 4.49 -17.72
N LEU A 409 -18.83 4.13 -16.90
CA LEU A 409 -17.90 3.02 -17.19
C LEU A 409 -18.34 1.75 -16.47
N SER A 410 -18.30 0.61 -17.17
CA SER A 410 -18.62 -0.71 -16.62
C SER A 410 -17.47 -1.67 -16.87
N GLY A 411 -16.90 -2.22 -15.79
CA GLY A 411 -15.78 -3.14 -15.90
C GLY A 411 -14.50 -2.49 -16.42
N ARG A 412 -13.68 -3.32 -17.07
CA ARG A 412 -12.43 -2.93 -17.73
C ARG A 412 -12.60 -2.58 -19.21
N ASP A 413 -13.81 -2.75 -19.76
CA ASP A 413 -14.00 -2.84 -21.21
C ASP A 413 -15.23 -2.13 -21.79
N GLU A 414 -16.10 -1.48 -21.00
CA GLU A 414 -17.34 -0.91 -21.53
C GLU A 414 -17.61 0.54 -21.11
N VAL A 415 -18.02 1.35 -22.09
CA VAL A 415 -18.75 2.61 -21.90
C VAL A 415 -20.23 2.33 -22.09
N ARG A 416 -21.07 2.65 -21.11
CA ARG A 416 -22.52 2.37 -21.13
C ARG A 416 -23.35 3.63 -21.15
N LEU A 417 -24.49 3.57 -21.84
CA LEU A 417 -25.50 4.62 -21.89
C LEU A 417 -26.77 4.15 -21.18
N MET A 418 -27.27 4.96 -20.24
CA MET A 418 -28.51 4.74 -19.51
C MET A 418 -29.56 5.78 -19.90
N ASP A 419 -30.76 5.32 -20.24
CA ASP A 419 -31.93 6.16 -20.39
C ASP A 419 -32.56 6.40 -19.00
N LEU A 420 -32.62 7.66 -18.55
CA LEU A 420 -33.04 8.01 -17.19
C LEU A 420 -34.57 8.04 -17.00
N ALA A 421 -35.35 7.86 -18.06
CA ALA A 421 -36.80 7.72 -17.96
C ALA A 421 -37.21 6.27 -17.68
N SER A 422 -36.60 5.33 -18.40
CA SER A 422 -36.83 3.89 -18.30
C SER A 422 -35.88 3.18 -17.34
N MET A 423 -34.77 3.82 -16.96
CA MET A 423 -33.65 3.26 -16.18
C MET A 423 -32.94 2.07 -16.85
N LYS A 424 -33.09 1.92 -18.17
CA LYS A 424 -32.42 0.86 -18.93
C LYS A 424 -31.01 1.31 -19.34
N SER A 425 -30.03 0.42 -19.12
CA SER A 425 -28.62 0.63 -19.51
C SER A 425 -28.22 -0.32 -20.63
N ASN A 426 -27.45 0.17 -21.60
CA ASN A 426 -26.89 -0.62 -22.71
C ASN A 426 -25.42 -0.24 -22.97
N THR A 427 -24.63 -1.19 -23.46
CA THR A 427 -23.26 -0.94 -23.91
C THR A 427 -23.26 -0.06 -25.15
N LEU A 428 -22.54 1.07 -25.07
CA LEU A 428 -22.37 2.03 -26.16
C LEU A 428 -21.08 1.74 -26.93
N VAL A 429 -19.98 1.53 -26.21
CA VAL A 429 -18.67 1.19 -26.77
C VAL A 429 -18.06 0.07 -25.95
N LYS A 430 -17.41 -0.88 -26.64
CA LYS A 430 -16.52 -1.87 -26.04
C LYS A 430 -15.09 -1.61 -26.52
N ASP A 431 -14.19 -1.29 -25.60
CA ASP A 431 -12.78 -0.94 -25.89
C ASP A 431 -11.93 -1.18 -24.63
N GLU A 432 -10.62 -1.00 -24.68
CA GLU A 432 -9.74 -1.14 -23.51
C GLU A 432 -9.82 0.12 -22.63
N ILE A 433 -10.59 0.07 -21.54
CA ILE A 433 -10.81 1.22 -20.63
C ILE A 433 -9.97 1.11 -19.35
N TRP A 434 -9.69 -0.11 -18.90
CA TRP A 434 -9.19 -0.49 -17.57
C TRP A 434 -10.18 -0.15 -16.44
N ALA A 435 -10.23 -0.98 -15.38
CA ALA A 435 -11.16 -0.73 -14.27
C ALA A 435 -10.70 0.40 -13.31
N PHE A 436 -9.50 0.91 -13.50
CA PHE A 436 -8.88 2.00 -12.76
C PHE A 436 -7.95 2.81 -13.68
N GLN A 437 -7.47 3.98 -13.24
CA GLN A 437 -6.63 4.88 -14.06
C GLN A 437 -7.26 5.30 -15.40
N ASN A 438 -8.57 5.49 -15.42
CA ASN A 438 -9.35 5.96 -16.57
C ASN A 438 -9.82 7.40 -16.37
N SER A 439 -10.37 7.99 -17.43
CA SER A 439 -11.03 9.30 -17.37
C SER A 439 -12.54 9.13 -17.36
N LYS A 440 -13.22 9.93 -16.53
CA LYS A 440 -14.68 9.96 -16.46
C LYS A 440 -15.28 10.33 -17.84
N PRO A 441 -16.23 9.54 -18.39
CA PRO A 441 -16.88 9.88 -19.66
C PRO A 441 -17.80 11.09 -19.50
N SER A 442 -18.07 11.79 -20.60
CA SER A 442 -18.94 12.97 -20.62
C SER A 442 -19.70 13.13 -21.93
N PHE A 443 -20.71 13.99 -21.95
CA PHE A 443 -21.45 14.36 -23.17
C PHE A 443 -20.90 15.66 -23.77
N SER A 444 -21.01 15.81 -25.09
CA SER A 444 -20.87 17.12 -25.72
C SER A 444 -21.97 18.09 -25.26
N PRO A 445 -21.76 19.41 -25.26
CA PRO A 445 -22.77 20.40 -24.87
C PRO A 445 -24.10 20.33 -25.63
N ASP A 446 -24.11 19.74 -26.83
CA ASP A 446 -25.29 19.53 -27.67
C ASP A 446 -25.85 18.09 -27.61
N ASP A 447 -25.34 17.26 -26.69
CA ASP A 447 -25.72 15.87 -26.43
C ASP A 447 -25.57 14.91 -27.64
N LYS A 448 -24.78 15.25 -28.66
CA LYS A 448 -24.54 14.41 -29.84
C LYS A 448 -23.39 13.41 -29.69
N TYR A 449 -22.38 13.76 -28.91
CA TYR A 449 -21.17 12.95 -28.73
C TYR A 449 -21.01 12.52 -27.28
N VAL A 450 -20.43 11.33 -27.09
CA VAL A 450 -19.88 10.86 -25.82
C VAL A 450 -18.36 10.88 -25.91
N LEU A 451 -17.71 11.63 -25.01
CA LEU A 451 -16.26 11.75 -24.86
C LEU A 451 -15.77 10.78 -23.78
N PHE A 452 -14.71 10.05 -24.06
CA PHE A 452 -14.09 9.09 -23.14
C PHE A 452 -12.61 8.87 -23.50
N THR A 453 -11.89 8.10 -22.68
CA THR A 453 -10.54 7.64 -23.00
C THR A 453 -10.47 6.12 -23.11
N ALA A 454 -9.57 5.62 -23.95
CA ALA A 454 -9.21 4.21 -24.05
C ALA A 454 -7.69 4.06 -24.14
N ILE A 455 -7.19 2.86 -23.82
CA ILE A 455 -5.76 2.59 -23.68
C ILE A 455 -5.18 2.10 -25.02
N ARG A 456 -4.04 2.66 -25.41
CA ARG A 456 -3.21 2.22 -26.53
C ARG A 456 -1.75 2.23 -26.08
N ASN A 457 -1.09 1.08 -26.14
CA ASN A 457 0.31 0.94 -25.69
C ASN A 457 0.56 1.49 -24.27
N PHE A 458 -0.32 1.15 -23.31
CA PHE A 458 -0.26 1.63 -21.92
C PHE A 458 -0.51 3.15 -21.73
N GLU A 459 -0.96 3.85 -22.75
CA GLU A 459 -1.23 5.28 -22.69
C GLU A 459 -2.70 5.59 -23.05
N GLN A 460 -3.27 6.63 -22.44
CA GLN A 460 -4.65 7.04 -22.72
C GLN A 460 -4.73 7.90 -23.99
N ASP A 461 -5.62 7.51 -24.89
CA ASP A 461 -6.05 8.31 -26.04
C ASP A 461 -7.47 8.86 -25.80
N ILE A 462 -7.78 10.01 -26.41
CA ILE A 462 -9.10 10.65 -26.31
C ILE A 462 -9.98 10.20 -27.48
N PHE A 463 -11.20 9.76 -27.18
CA PHE A 463 -12.18 9.29 -28.16
C PHE A 463 -13.50 10.05 -28.04
N VAL A 464 -14.21 10.15 -29.16
CA VAL A 464 -15.62 10.52 -29.19
C VAL A 464 -16.45 9.45 -29.90
N HIS A 465 -17.63 9.16 -29.35
CA HIS A 465 -18.65 8.34 -29.98
C HIS A 465 -19.83 9.21 -30.40
N ASN A 466 -20.14 9.24 -31.70
CA ASN A 466 -21.29 9.94 -32.25
C ASN A 466 -22.55 9.07 -32.06
N LEU A 467 -23.50 9.58 -31.26
CA LEU A 467 -24.71 8.84 -30.88
C LEU A 467 -25.71 8.64 -32.04
N ALA A 468 -25.70 9.53 -33.04
CA ALA A 468 -26.59 9.40 -34.19
C ALA A 468 -26.02 8.43 -35.23
N GLU A 469 -24.72 8.52 -35.49
CA GLU A 469 -24.01 7.66 -36.46
C GLU A 469 -23.64 6.29 -35.90
N GLN A 470 -23.66 6.13 -34.57
CA GLN A 470 -23.17 4.93 -33.88
C GLN A 470 -21.71 4.61 -34.22
N LYS A 471 -20.87 5.65 -34.32
CA LYS A 471 -19.48 5.53 -34.74
C LYS A 471 -18.52 6.21 -33.75
N THR A 472 -17.41 5.52 -33.47
CA THR A 472 -16.35 5.99 -32.57
C THR A 472 -15.15 6.50 -33.37
N TYR A 473 -14.53 7.59 -32.91
CA TYR A 473 -13.39 8.25 -33.52
C TYR A 473 -12.28 8.45 -32.46
N ASN A 474 -11.04 8.05 -32.76
CA ASN A 474 -9.84 8.39 -31.97
C ASN A 474 -9.38 9.80 -32.38
N LEU A 475 -9.23 10.71 -31.41
CA LEU A 475 -8.87 12.10 -31.66
C LEU A 475 -7.36 12.37 -31.55
N THR A 476 -6.60 11.50 -30.90
CA THR A 476 -5.22 11.83 -30.45
C THR A 476 -4.18 10.89 -31.03
N ASN A 477 -4.26 9.59 -30.72
CA ASN A 477 -3.34 8.55 -31.22
C ASN A 477 -1.85 8.92 -31.06
N THR A 478 -1.43 9.32 -29.85
CA THR A 478 -0.12 9.99 -29.63
C THR A 478 0.98 9.17 -28.93
N GLY A 479 0.72 7.93 -28.49
CA GLY A 479 1.73 7.10 -27.81
C GLY A 479 2.22 7.67 -26.46
N ILE A 480 1.46 8.63 -25.92
CA ILE A 480 1.61 9.29 -24.63
C ILE A 480 0.19 9.47 -24.07
N SER A 481 0.06 9.65 -22.77
CA SER A 481 -1.26 9.84 -22.18
C SER A 481 -1.81 11.25 -22.41
N GLU A 482 -3.05 11.29 -22.90
CA GLU A 482 -3.91 12.46 -23.00
C GLU A 482 -5.18 12.22 -22.16
N THR A 483 -5.22 12.81 -20.96
CA THR A 483 -6.16 12.40 -19.90
C THR A 483 -7.12 13.51 -19.47
N SER A 484 -8.17 13.08 -18.77
CA SER A 484 -9.20 13.94 -18.18
C SER A 484 -9.82 14.92 -19.20
N PRO A 485 -10.26 14.46 -20.38
CA PRO A 485 -10.76 15.35 -21.41
C PRO A 485 -12.13 15.93 -21.03
N VAL A 486 -12.35 17.21 -21.32
CA VAL A 486 -13.62 17.90 -21.08
C VAL A 486 -13.94 18.86 -22.22
N PHE A 487 -15.18 18.85 -22.70
CA PHE A 487 -15.63 19.84 -23.68
C PHE A 487 -15.66 21.24 -23.09
N SER A 488 -15.30 22.25 -23.89
CA SER A 488 -15.65 23.63 -23.57
C SER A 488 -17.19 23.81 -23.62
N PRO A 489 -17.77 24.66 -22.75
CA PRO A 489 -19.22 24.87 -22.72
C PRO A 489 -19.81 25.39 -24.04
N ASP A 490 -19.00 26.12 -24.81
CA ASP A 490 -19.36 26.65 -26.14
C ASP A 490 -19.19 25.62 -27.27
N GLY A 491 -18.71 24.41 -26.96
CA GLY A 491 -18.58 23.33 -27.94
C GLY A 491 -17.45 23.47 -28.95
N ARG A 492 -16.54 24.44 -28.78
CA ARG A 492 -15.45 24.73 -29.73
C ARG A 492 -14.15 23.99 -29.44
N PHE A 493 -13.93 23.55 -28.20
CA PHE A 493 -12.68 22.94 -27.76
C PHE A 493 -12.91 21.69 -26.92
N ILE A 494 -11.89 20.82 -26.87
CA ILE A 494 -11.71 19.83 -25.80
C ILE A 494 -10.45 20.23 -25.01
N PHE A 495 -10.59 20.41 -23.70
CA PHE A 495 -9.47 20.60 -22.78
C PHE A 495 -9.01 19.26 -22.22
N PHE A 496 -7.71 19.06 -22.02
CA PHE A 496 -7.14 17.83 -21.47
C PHE A 496 -5.75 18.08 -20.86
N ALA A 497 -5.25 17.12 -20.08
CA ALA A 497 -3.90 17.14 -19.51
C ALA A 497 -2.98 16.17 -20.25
N SER A 498 -1.73 16.56 -20.50
CA SER A 498 -0.74 15.68 -21.13
C SER A 498 0.70 16.14 -20.87
N ASN A 499 1.65 15.19 -20.81
CA ASN A 499 3.06 15.46 -21.05
C ASN A 499 3.39 15.11 -22.51
N ARG A 500 3.32 16.11 -23.41
CA ARG A 500 3.39 15.89 -24.86
C ARG A 500 4.72 15.35 -25.42
N ILE A 501 5.68 15.05 -24.57
CA ILE A 501 7.03 14.60 -24.96
C ILE A 501 7.50 13.35 -24.20
N LYS A 502 6.71 12.82 -23.26
CA LYS A 502 7.09 11.66 -22.45
C LYS A 502 5.88 10.75 -22.17
N PRO A 503 6.04 9.42 -22.30
CA PRO A 503 5.06 8.45 -21.80
C PRO A 503 4.78 8.65 -20.31
N SER A 504 3.58 8.28 -19.88
CA SER A 504 3.20 8.31 -18.46
C SER A 504 3.53 6.99 -17.78
N TYR A 505 3.39 5.85 -18.45
CA TYR A 505 3.69 4.57 -17.86
C TYR A 505 5.20 4.28 -17.96
N PRO A 506 5.84 3.70 -16.92
CA PRO A 506 5.28 3.25 -15.63
C PRO A 506 5.31 4.31 -14.52
N ARG A 507 5.78 5.53 -14.82
CA ARG A 507 6.11 6.55 -13.81
C ARG A 507 4.94 7.37 -13.28
N GLY A 508 3.80 7.31 -13.96
CA GLY A 508 2.75 8.32 -13.88
C GLY A 508 3.11 9.58 -14.66
N MET A 509 2.12 10.45 -14.84
CA MET A 509 2.30 11.68 -15.61
C MET A 509 2.92 12.80 -14.74
N SER A 510 4.20 13.08 -14.95
CA SER A 510 4.90 14.25 -14.38
C SER A 510 4.98 15.40 -15.40
N ASP A 511 5.15 16.63 -14.92
CA ASP A 511 5.33 17.84 -15.76
C ASP A 511 4.23 18.05 -16.83
N ALA A 512 3.04 17.51 -16.56
CA ALA A 512 1.88 17.65 -17.43
C ALA A 512 1.47 19.12 -17.57
N SER A 513 1.07 19.52 -18.77
CA SER A 513 0.44 20.82 -19.03
C SER A 513 -0.99 20.63 -19.50
N LEU A 514 -1.81 21.65 -19.37
CA LEU A 514 -3.14 21.66 -19.98
C LEU A 514 -3.07 22.11 -21.43
N TYR A 515 -3.79 21.38 -22.27
CA TYR A 515 -3.96 21.66 -23.68
C TYR A 515 -5.43 21.86 -24.01
N ARG A 516 -5.68 22.54 -25.12
CA ARG A 516 -6.98 22.64 -25.77
C ARG A 516 -6.85 22.21 -27.23
N MET A 517 -7.75 21.35 -27.68
CA MET A 517 -7.90 20.92 -29.06
C MET A 517 -9.07 21.68 -29.67
N ALA A 518 -8.84 22.51 -30.70
CA ALA A 518 -9.93 23.16 -31.42
C ALA A 518 -10.61 22.17 -32.37
N LEU A 519 -11.94 22.06 -32.27
CA LEU A 519 -12.73 21.07 -33.02
C LEU A 519 -12.95 21.45 -34.49
N GLU A 520 -12.78 22.74 -34.81
CA GLU A 520 -12.80 23.29 -36.16
C GLU A 520 -11.61 24.25 -36.36
N ASN A 521 -11.34 24.63 -37.61
CA ASN A 521 -10.38 25.71 -37.90
C ASN A 521 -11.04 27.07 -37.62
N ILE A 522 -10.98 27.48 -36.36
CA ILE A 522 -11.63 28.69 -35.85
C ILE A 522 -10.64 29.83 -35.65
N GLU A 523 -11.04 31.03 -36.05
CA GLU A 523 -10.33 32.27 -35.75
C GLU A 523 -11.03 33.00 -34.60
N GLU A 524 -10.25 33.71 -33.76
CA GLU A 524 -10.85 34.56 -32.74
C GLU A 524 -11.62 35.71 -33.39
N PRO A 525 -12.76 36.15 -32.82
CA PRO A 525 -13.52 37.26 -33.37
C PRO A 525 -12.63 38.50 -33.56
N TYR A 526 -12.81 39.24 -34.66
CA TYR A 526 -12.07 40.48 -34.87
C TYR A 526 -12.65 41.62 -34.02
N ARG A 527 -11.77 42.42 -33.42
CA ARG A 527 -12.17 43.63 -32.66
C ARG A 527 -12.98 44.59 -33.52
N ILE A 528 -12.62 44.74 -34.79
CA ILE A 528 -13.31 45.62 -35.72
C ILE A 528 -14.74 45.13 -35.99
N SER A 529 -14.96 43.83 -36.14
CA SER A 529 -16.31 43.27 -36.35
C SER A 529 -17.22 43.52 -35.15
N LYS A 530 -16.69 43.44 -33.92
CA LYS A 530 -17.44 43.80 -32.71
C LYS A 530 -17.67 45.31 -32.57
N PHE A 531 -16.74 46.13 -33.03
CA PHE A 531 -16.95 47.57 -33.12
C PHE A 531 -18.06 47.91 -34.13
N ASP A 532 -18.05 47.30 -35.31
CA ASP A 532 -19.06 47.49 -36.35
C ASP A 532 -20.47 47.04 -35.90
N GLU A 533 -20.55 45.99 -35.06
CA GLU A 533 -21.79 45.56 -34.42
C GLU A 533 -22.47 46.64 -33.56
N LEU A 534 -21.71 47.59 -33.00
CA LEU A 534 -22.27 48.71 -32.22
C LEU A 534 -23.14 49.65 -33.06
N PHE A 535 -22.96 49.63 -34.38
CA PHE A 535 -23.67 50.51 -35.33
C PHE A 535 -24.77 49.79 -36.12
N LYS A 536 -24.99 48.49 -35.86
CA LYS A 536 -26.11 47.75 -36.45
C LYS A 536 -27.42 48.20 -35.77
N GLU A 537 -28.31 48.83 -36.54
CA GLU A 537 -29.65 49.18 -36.04
C GLU A 537 -30.40 47.92 -35.61
N THR A 538 -30.79 47.86 -34.34
CA THR A 538 -31.65 46.79 -33.83
C THR A 538 -33.02 46.93 -34.51
N PRO A 539 -33.57 45.90 -35.18
CA PRO A 539 -34.85 46.02 -35.85
C PRO A 539 -35.93 46.40 -34.83
N LYS A 540 -36.52 47.58 -34.98
CA LYS A 540 -37.71 48.01 -34.23
C LYS A 540 -38.83 47.01 -34.51
N GLU A 541 -39.18 46.20 -33.52
CA GLU A 541 -40.45 45.46 -33.53
C GLU A 541 -41.58 46.47 -33.76
N LYS A 542 -42.38 46.23 -34.81
CA LYS A 542 -43.58 47.00 -35.12
C LYS A 542 -44.54 46.89 -33.93
N GLN A 543 -44.69 47.99 -33.19
CA GLN A 543 -45.80 48.18 -32.26
C GLN A 543 -47.09 48.30 -33.05
N ASP A 544 -47.97 47.30 -32.93
CA ASP A 544 -49.37 47.44 -33.30
C ASP A 544 -50.14 48.02 -32.09
N THR A 545 -50.76 49.18 -32.29
CA THR A 545 -51.38 49.98 -31.25
C THR A 545 -52.90 49.86 -31.26
N SER A 546 -53.49 49.21 -30.24
CA SER A 546 -54.85 49.53 -29.76
C SER A 546 -55.11 49.09 -28.30
N LYS A 547 -55.14 50.09 -27.37
CA LYS A 547 -55.94 50.31 -26.12
C LYS A 547 -56.50 49.07 -25.35
N LYS A 548 -56.46 48.93 -24.00
CA LYS A 548 -56.68 49.88 -22.87
C LYS A 548 -56.33 49.22 -21.48
N LYS A 549 -55.63 49.99 -20.62
CA LYS A 549 -55.60 50.15 -19.12
C LYS A 549 -55.61 49.02 -18.03
N ASP A 550 -54.61 49.18 -17.13
CA ASP A 550 -54.47 48.97 -15.65
C ASP A 550 -54.55 47.52 -15.10
N ASP A 551 -53.64 46.95 -14.27
CA ASP A 551 -52.74 47.49 -13.23
C ASP A 551 -51.54 46.52 -12.90
N LYS A 552 -50.44 47.11 -12.42
CA LYS A 552 -49.17 46.61 -11.79
C LYS A 552 -48.69 45.15 -11.95
N THR A 553 -47.59 44.98 -12.70
CA THR A 553 -46.49 44.03 -12.38
C THR A 553 -45.16 44.53 -13.00
N LYS A 554 -44.05 44.40 -12.24
CA LYS A 554 -42.68 44.73 -12.68
C LYS A 554 -42.34 43.99 -13.99
N LYS A 555 -42.04 44.72 -15.06
CA LYS A 555 -41.47 44.17 -16.29
C LYS A 555 -40.01 43.80 -16.05
N GLU A 556 -39.71 42.51 -16.07
CA GLU A 556 -38.36 41.98 -16.30
C GLU A 556 -37.90 42.38 -17.72
N ALA A 557 -36.62 42.73 -17.85
CA ALA A 557 -35.97 42.93 -19.13
C ALA A 557 -36.00 41.63 -19.96
N PRO A 558 -36.10 41.71 -21.30
CA PRO A 558 -36.09 40.52 -22.14
C PRO A 558 -34.77 39.76 -21.99
N LYS A 559 -34.84 38.48 -21.60
CA LYS A 559 -33.68 37.57 -21.63
C LYS A 559 -33.19 37.44 -23.08
N PRO A 560 -31.87 37.51 -23.34
CA PRO A 560 -31.31 37.18 -24.64
C PRO A 560 -31.72 35.74 -25.02
N LYS A 561 -32.11 35.52 -26.28
CA LYS A 561 -32.30 34.16 -26.81
C LYS A 561 -30.97 33.43 -26.70
N GLU A 562 -30.90 32.37 -25.90
CA GLU A 562 -29.77 31.44 -25.91
C GLU A 562 -29.65 30.83 -27.32
N GLU A 563 -28.58 31.17 -28.04
CA GLU A 563 -28.18 30.43 -29.24
C GLU A 563 -27.91 28.98 -28.86
N LYS A 564 -28.44 28.04 -29.65
CA LYS A 564 -28.19 26.61 -29.43
C LYS A 564 -26.71 26.33 -29.73
N VAL A 565 -25.95 25.91 -28.72
CA VAL A 565 -24.60 25.38 -28.91
C VAL A 565 -24.67 24.17 -29.83
N LEU A 566 -23.86 24.17 -30.90
CA LEU A 566 -23.74 23.09 -31.86
C LEU A 566 -22.29 22.63 -31.87
N VAL A 567 -22.06 21.33 -31.68
CA VAL A 567 -20.72 20.76 -31.78
C VAL A 567 -20.53 20.17 -33.16
N HIS A 568 -19.52 20.69 -33.86
CA HIS A 568 -19.01 20.15 -35.12
C HIS A 568 -17.53 19.81 -34.92
N ILE A 569 -17.13 18.63 -35.41
CA ILE A 569 -15.76 18.14 -35.30
C ILE A 569 -15.26 17.88 -36.72
N ASP A 570 -14.34 18.73 -37.18
CA ASP A 570 -13.51 18.42 -38.33
C ASP A 570 -12.44 17.42 -37.86
N PHE A 571 -12.45 16.19 -38.36
CA PHE A 571 -11.49 15.16 -37.96
C PHE A 571 -10.12 15.31 -38.66
N GLN A 572 -10.00 16.14 -39.69
CA GLN A 572 -8.75 16.32 -40.43
C GLN A 572 -7.81 17.30 -39.71
N GLY A 573 -6.56 16.91 -39.43
CA GLY A 573 -5.57 17.82 -38.83
C GLY A 573 -5.91 18.28 -37.41
N LEU A 574 -6.55 17.44 -36.59
CA LEU A 574 -6.86 17.75 -35.19
C LEU A 574 -5.59 17.99 -34.35
N SER A 575 -4.53 17.21 -34.59
CA SER A 575 -3.23 17.33 -33.91
C SER A 575 -2.60 18.71 -34.07
N ASP A 576 -2.78 19.33 -35.24
CA ASP A 576 -2.21 20.64 -35.60
C ASP A 576 -2.96 21.78 -34.91
N ARG A 577 -4.15 21.50 -34.38
CA ARG A 577 -5.05 22.43 -33.68
C ARG A 577 -4.96 22.30 -32.15
N ILE A 578 -3.99 21.56 -31.64
CA ILE A 578 -3.69 21.47 -30.21
C ILE A 578 -2.78 22.63 -29.80
N SER A 579 -3.25 23.44 -28.85
CA SER A 579 -2.48 24.53 -28.25
C SER A 579 -2.49 24.44 -26.73
N ARG A 580 -1.52 25.06 -26.05
CA ARG A 580 -1.55 25.16 -24.58
C ARG A 580 -2.79 25.95 -24.16
N ALA A 581 -3.50 25.44 -23.16
CA ALA A 581 -4.66 26.13 -22.59
C ALA A 581 -4.19 27.35 -21.76
N ASN A 582 -3.08 27.22 -21.03
CA ASN A 582 -2.50 28.31 -20.25
C ASN A 582 -0.95 28.26 -20.28
N PRO A 583 -0.25 29.37 -19.99
CA PRO A 583 1.21 29.45 -20.11
C PRO A 583 1.97 29.05 -18.84
N LEU A 584 1.32 28.55 -17.79
CA LEU A 584 1.98 28.29 -16.51
C LEU A 584 2.94 27.10 -16.56
N GLY A 585 3.94 27.12 -15.69
CA GLY A 585 4.83 25.98 -15.43
C GLY A 585 4.19 24.94 -14.50
N GLY A 586 5.01 24.04 -13.95
CA GLY A 586 4.58 22.99 -13.03
C GLY A 586 3.73 21.89 -13.69
N THR A 587 3.40 20.86 -12.92
CA THR A 587 2.44 19.84 -13.31
C THR A 587 1.02 20.38 -13.15
N GLN A 588 0.17 20.14 -14.15
CA GLN A 588 -1.23 20.57 -14.20
C GLN A 588 -2.13 19.38 -14.53
N ALA A 589 -3.30 19.30 -13.87
CA ALA A 589 -4.22 18.16 -14.04
C ALA A 589 -5.68 18.55 -13.79
N ASN A 590 -6.60 17.63 -14.11
CA ASN A 590 -8.03 17.68 -13.81
C ASN A 590 -8.77 18.93 -14.33
N PRO A 591 -8.70 19.24 -15.64
CA PRO A 591 -9.42 20.37 -16.20
C PRO A 591 -10.94 20.19 -16.05
N ASN A 592 -11.63 21.26 -15.65
CA ASN A 592 -13.09 21.35 -15.62
C ASN A 592 -13.51 22.72 -16.17
N ALA A 593 -14.41 22.75 -17.16
CA ALA A 593 -14.77 23.98 -17.85
C ALA A 593 -16.25 24.36 -17.63
N PHE A 594 -16.51 25.62 -17.29
CA PHE A 594 -17.86 26.16 -17.11
C PHE A 594 -18.01 27.54 -17.72
N ASP A 595 -19.20 27.88 -18.17
CA ASP A 595 -19.55 29.21 -18.69
C ASP A 595 -20.23 30.07 -17.63
N LYS A 596 -20.09 31.40 -17.76
CA LYS A 596 -21.00 32.38 -17.17
C LYS A 596 -21.03 33.63 -18.03
N GLY A 597 -22.16 33.88 -18.68
CA GLY A 597 -22.24 34.91 -19.73
C GLY A 597 -21.32 34.55 -20.89
N GLU A 598 -20.51 35.51 -21.36
CA GLU A 598 -19.55 35.29 -22.46
C GLU A 598 -18.20 34.69 -21.99
N LYS A 599 -18.03 34.44 -20.69
CA LYS A 599 -16.77 33.97 -20.11
C LYS A 599 -16.76 32.45 -19.97
N THR A 600 -15.63 31.83 -20.32
CA THR A 600 -15.34 30.44 -19.98
C THR A 600 -14.31 30.39 -18.86
N TYR A 601 -14.61 29.62 -17.81
CA TYR A 601 -13.75 29.39 -16.66
C TYR A 601 -13.23 27.96 -16.71
N LEU A 602 -11.92 27.81 -16.87
CA LEU A 602 -11.21 26.53 -16.82
C LEU A 602 -10.58 26.34 -15.45
N PHE A 603 -11.15 25.47 -14.62
CA PHE A 603 -10.59 25.06 -13.33
C PHE A 603 -9.62 23.90 -13.50
N PHE A 604 -8.56 23.87 -12.70
CA PHE A 604 -7.57 22.80 -12.71
C PHE A 604 -6.72 22.79 -11.44
N THR A 605 -6.01 21.70 -11.19
CA THR A 605 -5.00 21.64 -10.12
C THR A 605 -3.61 21.84 -10.68
N SER A 606 -2.76 22.56 -9.96
CA SER A 606 -1.36 22.75 -10.34
C SER A 606 -0.44 22.96 -9.13
N ASN A 607 0.85 22.63 -9.30
CA ASN A 607 1.90 22.88 -8.32
C ASN A 607 2.93 23.94 -8.77
N HIS A 608 2.59 24.79 -9.73
CA HIS A 608 3.53 25.78 -10.29
C HIS A 608 4.05 26.83 -9.28
N GLU A 609 3.37 27.02 -8.15
CA GLU A 609 3.82 27.84 -7.02
C GLU A 609 4.54 27.01 -5.93
N GLY A 610 4.96 25.78 -6.23
CA GLY A 610 5.67 24.86 -5.33
C GLY A 610 4.77 23.96 -4.46
N THR A 611 3.49 24.27 -4.32
CA THR A 611 2.50 23.42 -3.62
C THR A 611 1.25 23.24 -4.48
N TRP A 612 0.59 22.08 -4.33
CA TRP A 612 -0.65 21.81 -5.05
C TRP A 612 -1.77 22.77 -4.62
N GLY A 613 -2.38 23.42 -5.59
CA GLY A 613 -3.55 24.27 -5.43
C GLY A 613 -4.51 24.12 -6.60
N THR A 614 -5.74 24.60 -6.40
CA THR A 614 -6.72 24.74 -7.46
C THR A 614 -6.61 26.16 -8.03
N TYR A 615 -6.62 26.25 -9.34
CA TYR A 615 -6.54 27.49 -10.10
C TYR A 615 -7.68 27.55 -11.12
N ARG A 616 -7.96 28.75 -11.60
CA ARG A 616 -8.88 28.98 -12.72
C ARG A 616 -8.23 29.88 -13.76
N THR A 617 -8.37 29.55 -15.03
CA THR A 617 -8.08 30.44 -16.16
C THR A 617 -9.40 30.96 -16.72
N VAL A 618 -9.50 32.29 -16.87
CA VAL A 618 -10.67 32.97 -17.43
C VAL A 618 -10.40 33.30 -18.89
N TYR A 619 -11.23 32.77 -19.78
CA TYR A 619 -11.30 33.14 -21.19
C TYR A 619 -12.44 34.12 -21.37
N GLU A 620 -12.12 35.32 -21.84
CA GLU A 620 -13.08 36.35 -22.18
C GLU A 620 -12.61 37.03 -23.49
N PRO A 621 -13.48 37.15 -24.51
CA PRO A 621 -13.10 37.73 -25.78
C PRO A 621 -12.38 39.07 -25.63
N PHE A 622 -11.32 39.28 -26.43
CA PHE A 622 -10.52 40.51 -26.48
C PHE A 622 -9.74 40.88 -25.21
N THR A 623 -9.77 40.05 -24.17
CA THR A 623 -9.02 40.25 -22.93
C THR A 623 -7.84 39.27 -22.83
N PRO A 624 -6.71 39.67 -22.21
CA PRO A 624 -5.64 38.73 -21.91
C PRO A 624 -6.09 37.63 -20.95
N LEU A 625 -5.57 36.41 -21.12
CA LEU A 625 -5.84 35.31 -20.21
C LEU A 625 -5.44 35.67 -18.78
N LYS A 626 -6.39 35.50 -17.85
CA LYS A 626 -6.15 35.71 -16.43
C LYS A 626 -6.22 34.37 -15.71
N THR A 627 -5.16 33.99 -15.00
CA THR A 627 -5.16 32.81 -14.12
C THR A 627 -5.08 33.24 -12.66
N GLU A 628 -5.95 32.68 -11.83
CA GLU A 628 -6.08 33.05 -10.41
C GLU A 628 -6.13 31.78 -9.55
N LYS A 629 -5.48 31.82 -8.38
CA LYS A 629 -5.60 30.75 -7.38
C LYS A 629 -6.99 30.78 -6.75
N VAL A 630 -7.64 29.62 -6.69
CA VAL A 630 -8.94 29.42 -6.05
C VAL A 630 -8.77 29.02 -4.59
N GLY A 631 -7.82 28.11 -4.31
CA GLY A 631 -7.56 27.62 -2.96
C GLY A 631 -6.45 26.55 -2.92
N PRO A 632 -6.05 26.10 -1.72
CA PRO A 632 -5.08 25.02 -1.56
C PRO A 632 -5.69 23.66 -1.93
N GLY A 633 -4.85 22.71 -2.36
CA GLY A 633 -5.26 21.36 -2.68
C GLY A 633 -6.20 21.26 -3.89
N ASN A 634 -6.95 20.16 -3.96
CA ASN A 634 -7.88 19.87 -5.04
C ASN A 634 -9.31 20.30 -4.66
N LEU A 635 -9.98 21.02 -5.56
CA LEU A 635 -11.42 21.27 -5.53
C LEU A 635 -12.10 20.27 -6.49
N GLY A 636 -12.42 19.09 -5.96
CA GLY A 636 -13.09 18.02 -6.69
C GLY A 636 -14.60 18.23 -6.82
N SER A 637 -15.27 17.41 -7.63
CA SER A 637 -16.74 17.40 -7.81
C SER A 637 -17.34 18.80 -8.00
N LEU A 638 -16.74 19.59 -8.89
CA LEU A 638 -17.24 20.92 -9.26
C LEU A 638 -18.59 20.78 -9.96
N ILE A 639 -19.62 21.40 -9.40
CA ILE A 639 -21.01 21.30 -9.88
C ILE A 639 -21.57 22.70 -10.11
N LYS A 640 -22.10 22.92 -11.32
CA LYS A 640 -22.89 24.10 -11.69
C LYS A 640 -24.38 23.71 -11.72
N VAL A 641 -25.20 24.40 -10.90
CA VAL A 641 -26.67 24.32 -10.99
C VAL A 641 -27.21 25.73 -11.17
N ASN A 642 -27.81 25.99 -12.33
CA ASN A 642 -28.12 27.35 -12.80
C ASN A 642 -26.82 28.18 -12.82
N ASP A 643 -26.77 29.33 -12.14
CA ASP A 643 -25.55 30.15 -12.02
C ASP A 643 -24.84 30.01 -10.67
N ARG A 644 -25.12 28.93 -9.92
CA ARG A 644 -24.49 28.64 -8.62
C ARG A 644 -23.49 27.51 -8.77
N PHE A 645 -22.34 27.67 -8.12
CA PHE A 645 -21.24 26.73 -8.15
C PHE A 645 -20.98 26.13 -6.78
N PHE A 646 -20.68 24.85 -6.76
CA PHE A 646 -20.32 24.09 -5.58
C PHE A 646 -19.09 23.24 -5.89
N GLY A 647 -18.29 22.92 -4.88
CA GLY A 647 -17.17 22.00 -5.01
C GLY A 647 -16.87 21.31 -3.69
N LEU A 648 -16.10 20.22 -3.76
CA LEU A 648 -15.67 19.43 -2.61
C LEU A 648 -14.17 19.63 -2.41
N SER A 649 -13.77 20.08 -1.22
CA SER A 649 -12.36 20.23 -0.86
C SER A 649 -12.15 19.78 0.58
N GLY A 650 -11.13 18.94 0.83
CA GLY A 650 -10.80 18.45 2.17
C GLY A 650 -11.96 17.75 2.89
N GLY A 651 -12.84 17.06 2.15
CA GLY A 651 -14.03 16.41 2.71
C GLY A 651 -15.14 17.37 3.15
N GLN A 652 -15.11 18.62 2.71
CA GLN A 652 -16.12 19.64 2.99
C GLN A 652 -16.70 20.20 1.69
N ILE A 653 -18.03 20.31 1.63
CA ILE A 653 -18.74 20.96 0.52
C ILE A 653 -18.57 22.48 0.66
N GLN A 654 -18.22 23.13 -0.43
CA GLN A 654 -17.98 24.56 -0.53
C GLN A 654 -18.97 25.17 -1.53
N LYS A 655 -19.58 26.30 -1.17
CA LYS A 655 -20.24 27.19 -2.13
C LYS A 655 -19.15 28.05 -2.76
N TYR A 656 -19.13 28.13 -4.09
CA TYR A 656 -18.13 28.90 -4.80
C TYR A 656 -18.77 30.12 -5.47
N ASN A 657 -18.32 31.31 -5.06
CA ASN A 657 -18.65 32.55 -5.73
C ASN A 657 -17.63 32.80 -6.85
N ILE A 658 -18.06 32.55 -8.09
CA ILE A 658 -17.22 32.67 -9.27
C ILE A 658 -16.85 34.11 -9.64
N ASP A 659 -17.60 35.13 -9.22
CA ASP A 659 -17.21 36.52 -9.51
C ASP A 659 -16.14 36.99 -8.53
N MET A 660 -16.33 36.67 -7.25
CA MET A 660 -15.42 37.05 -6.16
C MET A 660 -14.20 36.14 -6.02
N ASN A 661 -14.16 35.01 -6.75
CA ASN A 661 -13.19 33.94 -6.56
C ASN A 661 -13.10 33.48 -5.09
N LYS A 662 -14.24 33.20 -4.47
CA LYS A 662 -14.32 32.93 -3.03
C LYS A 662 -15.02 31.60 -2.75
N LEU A 663 -14.43 30.80 -1.88
CA LEU A 663 -15.02 29.60 -1.32
C LEU A 663 -15.64 29.91 0.05
N ASP A 664 -16.89 29.51 0.24
CA ASP A 664 -17.61 29.59 1.50
C ASP A 664 -18.04 28.17 1.91
N ALA A 665 -17.49 27.66 3.01
CA ALA A 665 -17.76 26.30 3.48
C ALA A 665 -19.20 26.13 3.93
N VAL A 666 -19.81 24.99 3.57
CA VAL A 666 -21.07 24.53 4.14
C VAL A 666 -20.76 23.80 5.45
N ASP A 667 -21.18 24.36 6.58
CA ASP A 667 -20.95 23.73 7.88
C ASP A 667 -21.92 22.56 8.08
N ILE A 668 -21.41 21.35 7.81
CA ILE A 668 -22.11 20.10 8.01
C ILE A 668 -21.60 19.49 9.31
N ASN A 669 -22.45 19.52 10.34
CA ASN A 669 -22.20 18.91 11.63
C ASN A 669 -23.25 17.83 11.89
N PHE A 670 -22.94 16.60 11.50
CA PHE A 670 -23.80 15.44 11.68
C PHE A 670 -22.94 14.23 12.06
N LYS A 671 -23.50 13.41 12.93
CA LYS A 671 -22.92 12.14 13.33
C LYS A 671 -23.88 11.02 12.99
N PHE A 672 -23.34 9.90 12.57
CA PHE A 672 -24.12 8.72 12.25
C PHE A 672 -23.50 7.49 12.89
N ASN A 673 -24.29 6.43 13.01
CA ASN A 673 -23.83 5.20 13.62
C ASN A 673 -23.65 4.10 12.57
N ARG A 674 -22.59 3.32 12.71
CA ARG A 674 -22.30 2.17 11.85
C ARG A 674 -21.70 1.02 12.65
N ASP A 675 -21.96 -0.18 12.15
CA ASP A 675 -21.54 -1.47 12.70
C ASP A 675 -20.30 -1.95 11.95
N LEU A 676 -19.21 -2.24 12.68
CA LEU A 676 -17.94 -2.67 12.08
C LEU A 676 -17.98 -4.12 11.55
N ASP A 677 -18.81 -5.01 12.11
CA ASP A 677 -18.96 -6.37 11.59
C ASP A 677 -19.53 -6.34 10.16
N LYS A 678 -20.55 -5.51 9.92
CA LYS A 678 -21.09 -5.29 8.56
C LYS A 678 -20.08 -4.60 7.65
N GLU A 679 -19.35 -3.62 8.17
CA GLU A 679 -18.31 -2.91 7.41
C GLU A 679 -17.19 -3.86 6.97
N PHE A 680 -16.70 -4.72 7.85
CA PHE A 680 -15.65 -5.69 7.53
C PHE A 680 -16.11 -6.74 6.53
N LYS A 681 -17.37 -7.21 6.62
CA LYS A 681 -17.97 -8.09 5.61
C LYS A 681 -18.02 -7.42 4.24
N GLN A 682 -18.46 -6.17 4.18
CA GLN A 682 -18.47 -5.39 2.93
C GLN A 682 -17.06 -5.25 2.35
N MET A 683 -16.08 -4.89 3.19
CA MET A 683 -14.66 -4.75 2.80
C MET A 683 -14.08 -6.06 2.26
N PHE A 684 -14.45 -7.21 2.84
CA PHE A 684 -14.02 -8.51 2.34
C PHE A 684 -14.50 -8.76 0.92
N TYR A 685 -15.81 -8.60 0.66
CA TYR A 685 -16.37 -8.84 -0.66
C TYR A 685 -15.88 -7.81 -1.69
N GLU A 686 -15.76 -6.52 -1.31
CA GLU A 686 -15.20 -5.49 -2.19
C GLU A 686 -13.75 -5.83 -2.57
N THR A 687 -12.90 -6.21 -1.61
CA THR A 687 -11.52 -6.61 -1.90
C THR A 687 -11.47 -7.78 -2.87
N TRP A 688 -12.24 -8.85 -2.60
CA TRP A 688 -12.29 -10.02 -3.46
C TRP A 688 -12.72 -9.70 -4.90
N ALA A 689 -13.82 -8.95 -5.05
CA ALA A 689 -14.40 -8.61 -6.35
C ALA A 689 -13.48 -7.71 -7.19
N ASN A 690 -12.76 -6.79 -6.56
CA ASN A 690 -11.84 -5.92 -7.28
C ASN A 690 -10.56 -6.64 -7.71
N VAL A 691 -10.08 -7.63 -6.96
CA VAL A 691 -9.01 -8.52 -7.41
C VAL A 691 -9.49 -9.40 -8.56
N GLU A 692 -10.72 -9.94 -8.48
CA GLU A 692 -11.32 -10.72 -9.56
C GLU A 692 -11.37 -9.94 -10.89
N GLU A 693 -11.75 -8.67 -10.85
CA GLU A 693 -11.90 -7.85 -12.05
C GLU A 693 -10.55 -7.43 -12.69
N ASN A 694 -9.47 -7.36 -11.90
CA ASN A 694 -8.24 -6.63 -12.28
C ASN A 694 -6.93 -7.41 -12.14
N PHE A 695 -6.94 -8.62 -11.59
CA PHE A 695 -5.71 -9.42 -11.47
C PHE A 695 -5.13 -9.73 -12.86
N TYR A 696 -3.81 -9.59 -13.02
CA TYR A 696 -3.16 -9.60 -14.32
C TYR A 696 -3.29 -10.93 -15.09
N ASP A 697 -3.33 -12.07 -14.38
CA ASP A 697 -3.59 -13.39 -14.95
C ASP A 697 -5.07 -13.75 -14.77
N GLU A 698 -5.80 -13.83 -15.87
CA GLU A 698 -7.23 -14.18 -15.87
C GLU A 698 -7.51 -15.58 -15.30
N LYS A 699 -6.49 -16.44 -15.19
CA LYS A 699 -6.60 -17.77 -14.57
C LYS A 699 -6.19 -17.81 -13.10
N PHE A 700 -5.83 -16.68 -12.50
CA PHE A 700 -5.48 -16.57 -11.08
C PHE A 700 -4.36 -17.55 -10.67
N HIS A 701 -3.36 -17.75 -11.52
CA HIS A 701 -2.30 -18.76 -11.36
C HIS A 701 -2.85 -20.20 -11.16
N GLY A 702 -4.02 -20.49 -11.74
CA GLY A 702 -4.71 -21.77 -11.60
C GLY A 702 -5.51 -21.95 -10.31
N ILE A 703 -5.67 -20.89 -9.51
CA ILE A 703 -6.47 -20.92 -8.27
C ILE A 703 -7.95 -20.70 -8.59
N ASP A 704 -8.83 -21.53 -7.99
CA ASP A 704 -10.27 -21.29 -8.00
C ASP A 704 -10.62 -20.09 -7.12
N TRP A 705 -10.60 -18.89 -7.71
CA TRP A 705 -10.80 -17.64 -6.99
C TRP A 705 -12.20 -17.51 -6.39
N GLU A 706 -13.23 -18.03 -7.06
CA GLU A 706 -14.59 -18.07 -6.52
C GLU A 706 -14.69 -19.07 -5.35
N GLY A 707 -14.00 -20.20 -5.45
CA GLY A 707 -13.84 -21.14 -4.33
C GLY A 707 -13.14 -20.50 -3.13
N MET A 708 -12.11 -19.68 -3.35
CA MET A 708 -11.41 -18.96 -2.28
C MET A 708 -12.35 -17.98 -1.57
N GLN A 709 -13.19 -17.24 -2.30
CA GLN A 709 -14.22 -16.39 -1.70
C GLN A 709 -15.07 -17.15 -0.68
N LYS A 710 -15.61 -18.31 -1.07
CA LYS A 710 -16.49 -19.14 -0.22
C LYS A 710 -15.73 -19.68 0.99
N LYS A 711 -14.50 -20.16 0.79
CA LYS A 711 -13.62 -20.68 1.85
C LYS A 711 -13.36 -19.63 2.92
N TYR A 712 -12.93 -18.43 2.53
CA TYR A 712 -12.54 -17.39 3.49
C TYR A 712 -13.74 -16.64 4.08
N ALA A 713 -14.84 -16.50 3.33
CA ALA A 713 -16.08 -15.91 3.85
C ALA A 713 -16.67 -16.70 5.03
N ALA A 714 -16.43 -18.02 5.09
CA ALA A 714 -16.88 -18.87 6.19
C ALA A 714 -16.30 -18.47 7.56
N TYR A 715 -15.18 -17.73 7.59
CA TYR A 715 -14.54 -17.26 8.82
C TYR A 715 -14.94 -15.84 9.22
N LEU A 716 -15.68 -15.11 8.38
CA LEU A 716 -16.17 -13.76 8.71
C LEU A 716 -16.95 -13.68 10.03
N PRO A 717 -17.81 -14.66 10.41
CA PRO A 717 -18.50 -14.63 11.71
C PRO A 717 -17.56 -14.66 12.92
N GLY A 718 -16.32 -15.12 12.73
CA GLY A 718 -15.32 -15.25 13.78
C GLY A 718 -14.38 -14.06 13.95
N ILE A 719 -14.46 -13.04 13.08
CA ILE A 719 -13.62 -11.83 13.15
C ILE A 719 -14.02 -10.96 14.35
N ASN A 720 -13.03 -10.46 15.08
CA ASN A 720 -13.26 -9.69 16.32
C ASN A 720 -12.68 -8.29 16.28
N ASN A 721 -11.57 -8.12 15.55
CA ASN A 721 -10.84 -6.86 15.43
C ASN A 721 -10.23 -6.77 14.03
N ARG A 722 -9.56 -5.65 13.72
CA ARG A 722 -8.94 -5.48 12.40
C ARG A 722 -7.74 -6.41 12.19
N ALA A 723 -7.08 -6.89 13.24
CA ALA A 723 -6.00 -7.86 13.10
C ALA A 723 -6.50 -9.18 12.50
N ASP A 724 -7.66 -9.67 12.95
CA ASP A 724 -8.31 -10.84 12.37
C ASP A 724 -8.68 -10.59 10.90
N LEU A 725 -9.21 -9.41 10.57
CA LEU A 725 -9.51 -9.01 9.19
C LEU A 725 -8.24 -8.98 8.31
N ARG A 726 -7.14 -8.43 8.84
CA ARG A 726 -5.84 -8.41 8.16
C ARG A 726 -5.33 -9.81 7.89
N ILE A 727 -5.42 -10.70 8.87
CA ILE A 727 -5.02 -12.11 8.71
C ILE A 727 -5.88 -12.77 7.63
N LEU A 728 -7.21 -12.65 7.71
CA LEU A 728 -8.13 -13.29 6.77
C LEU A 728 -7.87 -12.86 5.31
N LEU A 729 -7.78 -11.55 5.07
CA LEU A 729 -7.61 -11.03 3.72
C LEU A 729 -6.21 -11.30 3.17
N ASN A 730 -5.15 -11.18 3.97
CA ASN A 730 -3.81 -11.51 3.50
C ASN A 730 -3.64 -13.02 3.23
N ASP A 731 -4.29 -13.89 4.00
CA ASP A 731 -4.30 -15.33 3.69
C ASP A 731 -5.04 -15.62 2.37
N MET A 732 -6.21 -15.01 2.13
CA MET A 732 -6.96 -15.17 0.89
C MET A 732 -6.15 -14.69 -0.33
N LEU A 733 -5.55 -13.50 -0.23
CA LEU A 733 -4.71 -12.96 -1.31
C LEU A 733 -3.44 -13.81 -1.51
N GLY A 734 -2.87 -14.34 -0.41
CA GLY A 734 -1.68 -15.18 -0.44
C GLY A 734 -1.86 -16.51 -1.17
N GLU A 735 -3.10 -16.96 -1.39
CA GLU A 735 -3.39 -18.13 -2.23
C GLU A 735 -2.99 -17.91 -3.69
N LEU A 736 -2.97 -16.67 -4.18
CA LEU A 736 -2.63 -16.37 -5.58
C LEU A 736 -1.14 -16.55 -5.88
N ASN A 737 -0.26 -16.67 -4.87
CA ASN A 737 1.20 -16.71 -5.08
C ASN A 737 1.68 -15.60 -6.03
N ALA A 738 1.28 -14.36 -5.79
CA ALA A 738 1.61 -13.25 -6.66
C ALA A 738 2.26 -12.12 -5.88
N SER A 739 3.17 -11.44 -6.56
CA SER A 739 3.81 -10.25 -6.05
C SER A 739 2.85 -9.08 -5.90
N HIS A 740 3.24 -8.14 -5.05
CA HIS A 740 2.51 -6.91 -4.80
C HIS A 740 1.04 -7.13 -4.39
N LEU A 741 0.75 -8.24 -3.71
CA LEU A 741 -0.51 -8.45 -3.01
C LEU A 741 -0.34 -8.15 -1.52
N GLY A 742 -1.38 -7.59 -0.93
CA GLY A 742 -1.41 -7.32 0.51
C GLY A 742 -2.60 -6.46 0.89
N PHE A 743 -3.05 -6.62 2.11
CA PHE A 743 -4.13 -5.86 2.72
C PHE A 743 -3.66 -5.23 4.04
N SER A 744 -4.00 -3.96 4.23
CA SER A 744 -3.66 -3.16 5.41
C SER A 744 -4.90 -2.44 5.92
N SER A 745 -4.98 -2.29 7.23
CA SER A 745 -6.15 -1.73 7.90
C SER A 745 -5.72 -1.11 9.22
N SER A 746 -6.27 0.06 9.55
CA SER A 746 -6.06 0.74 10.83
C SER A 746 -7.31 1.54 11.19
N GLY A 747 -7.51 1.81 12.48
CA GLY A 747 -8.66 2.57 12.94
C GLY A 747 -8.53 3.02 14.40
N PRO A 748 -9.40 3.95 14.87
CA PRO A 748 -9.38 4.44 16.25
C PRO A 748 -9.48 3.35 17.32
N GLU A 749 -10.16 2.23 17.01
CA GLU A 749 -10.37 1.08 17.89
C GLU A 749 -9.12 0.24 18.15
N GLU A 750 -8.04 0.44 17.39
CA GLU A 750 -6.74 -0.22 17.58
C GLU A 750 -5.66 0.74 18.11
N ARG A 751 -6.02 1.98 18.46
CA ARG A 751 -5.03 2.95 18.96
C ARG A 751 -4.66 2.64 20.40
N ASN A 752 -3.40 2.31 20.61
CA ASN A 752 -2.82 2.20 21.95
C ASN A 752 -2.75 3.60 22.59
N LYS A 753 -2.90 3.64 23.91
CA LYS A 753 -2.77 4.88 24.69
C LYS A 753 -1.33 5.38 24.75
N TYR A 754 -0.36 4.47 24.67
CA TYR A 754 1.07 4.76 24.77
C TYR A 754 1.76 4.59 23.42
N THR A 755 2.73 5.47 23.18
CA THR A 755 3.63 5.42 22.01
C THR A 755 5.05 5.69 22.49
N ALA A 756 6.03 5.18 21.77
CA ALA A 756 7.44 5.29 22.08
C ALA A 756 8.25 5.67 20.83
N SER A 757 9.34 6.41 21.05
CA SER A 757 10.32 6.81 20.05
C SER A 757 11.70 6.75 20.69
N THR A 758 12.63 6.06 20.02
CA THR A 758 14.01 5.93 20.48
C THR A 758 14.85 7.07 19.95
N ASN A 759 15.58 7.72 20.86
CA ASN A 759 16.39 8.90 20.61
C ASN A 759 17.81 8.49 20.21
N GLU A 760 17.96 8.12 18.94
CA GLU A 760 19.23 7.64 18.42
C GLU A 760 20.30 8.72 18.37
N LEU A 761 21.51 8.35 18.77
CA LEU A 761 22.63 9.28 18.90
C LEU A 761 23.69 9.14 17.80
N GLY A 762 23.50 8.21 16.87
CA GLY A 762 24.53 7.92 15.86
C GLY A 762 25.70 7.09 16.43
N LEU A 763 25.43 6.26 17.44
CA LEU A 763 26.43 5.50 18.20
C LEU A 763 26.18 4.00 18.06
N VAL A 764 27.26 3.22 17.97
CA VAL A 764 27.24 1.77 18.16
C VAL A 764 28.09 1.44 19.37
N TYR A 765 27.59 0.54 20.21
CA TYR A 765 28.17 0.20 21.50
C TYR A 765 28.87 -1.16 21.48
N GLU A 766 29.71 -1.43 22.47
CA GLU A 766 30.37 -2.74 22.63
C GLU A 766 29.37 -3.82 23.07
N ASP A 767 29.48 -5.04 22.53
CA ASP A 767 28.56 -6.14 22.88
C ASP A 767 28.66 -6.56 24.36
N GLN A 768 29.88 -6.56 24.92
CA GLN A 768 30.12 -6.99 26.31
C GLN A 768 29.89 -5.88 27.33
N ASN A 769 30.01 -4.61 26.91
CA ASN A 769 29.67 -3.45 27.71
C ASN A 769 28.78 -2.51 26.89
N PRO A 770 27.45 -2.70 26.92
CA PRO A 770 26.50 -1.99 26.05
C PRO A 770 26.43 -0.48 26.31
N TYR A 771 27.11 0.02 27.34
CA TYR A 771 27.20 1.45 27.68
C TYR A 771 28.48 2.12 27.15
N LYS A 772 29.41 1.35 26.59
CA LYS A 772 30.68 1.88 26.06
C LYS A 772 30.61 2.03 24.55
N ILE A 773 30.99 3.21 24.05
CA ILE A 773 30.93 3.54 22.63
C ILE A 773 32.01 2.75 21.88
N ALA A 774 31.60 1.87 20.99
CA ALA A 774 32.49 1.13 20.09
C ALA A 774 32.78 1.90 18.80
N ARG A 775 31.78 2.62 18.28
CA ARG A 775 31.88 3.32 16.99
C ARG A 775 30.92 4.50 16.91
N ILE A 776 31.36 5.55 16.22
CA ILE A 776 30.53 6.72 15.87
C ILE A 776 30.19 6.61 14.39
N VAL A 777 28.90 6.59 14.06
CA VAL A 777 28.41 6.42 12.69
C VAL A 777 28.59 7.72 11.90
N GLN A 778 29.16 7.62 10.70
CA GLN A 778 29.42 8.79 9.86
C GLN A 778 28.11 9.50 9.49
N ASN A 779 28.10 10.83 9.49
CA ASN A 779 26.94 11.69 9.24
C ASN A 779 25.80 11.56 10.29
N GLY A 780 25.94 10.70 11.31
CA GLY A 780 25.02 10.62 12.43
C GLY A 780 25.17 11.77 13.42
N ALA A 781 24.23 11.87 14.35
CA ALA A 781 24.17 12.92 15.37
C ALA A 781 25.50 13.13 16.12
N ALA A 782 26.16 12.05 16.58
CA ALA A 782 27.42 12.11 17.30
C ALA A 782 28.63 12.49 16.44
N SER A 783 28.54 12.41 15.11
CA SER A 783 29.64 12.79 14.20
C SER A 783 29.70 14.29 13.90
N ARG A 784 28.70 15.06 14.36
CA ARG A 784 28.59 16.49 14.04
C ARG A 784 29.67 17.32 14.73
N LYS A 785 30.19 18.31 14.01
CA LYS A 785 31.13 19.30 14.55
C LYS A 785 30.49 20.01 15.75
N GLY A 786 31.08 19.85 16.94
CA GLY A 786 30.59 20.42 18.19
C GLY A 786 30.12 19.40 19.23
N VAL A 787 29.95 18.14 18.85
CA VAL A 787 29.67 17.04 19.79
C VAL A 787 31.00 16.40 20.22
N ASP A 788 31.42 16.57 21.48
CA ASP A 788 32.66 15.98 22.03
C ASP A 788 32.41 14.55 22.56
N LEU A 789 31.98 13.62 21.70
CA LEU A 789 31.94 12.18 22.00
C LEU A 789 33.10 11.45 21.32
N GLN A 790 33.67 10.45 21.99
CA GLN A 790 34.79 9.66 21.49
C GLN A 790 34.53 8.17 21.61
N VAL A 791 35.12 7.39 20.71
CA VAL A 791 35.19 5.93 20.85
C VAL A 791 35.89 5.59 22.16
N GLY A 792 35.30 4.69 22.92
CA GLY A 792 35.77 4.27 24.25
C GLY A 792 35.14 5.01 25.43
N ASP A 793 34.42 6.12 25.19
CA ASP A 793 33.63 6.77 26.23
C ASP A 793 32.55 5.81 26.76
N GLU A 794 32.33 5.81 28.07
CA GLU A 794 31.28 5.01 28.73
C GLU A 794 30.16 5.91 29.27
N LEU A 795 28.91 5.62 28.92
CA LEU A 795 27.76 6.36 29.40
C LEU A 795 27.56 6.15 30.91
N LEU A 796 27.38 7.25 31.64
CA LEU A 796 27.11 7.25 33.08
C LEU A 796 25.75 7.86 33.42
N GLU A 797 25.37 8.96 32.77
CA GLU A 797 24.11 9.66 33.01
C GLU A 797 23.48 10.16 31.73
N ILE A 798 22.15 10.21 31.71
CA ILE A 798 21.34 10.76 30.60
C ILE A 798 20.33 11.73 31.23
N ASN A 799 20.37 13.00 30.83
CA ASN A 799 19.54 14.08 31.37
C ASN A 799 19.53 14.15 32.92
N GLY A 800 20.69 13.94 33.54
CA GLY A 800 20.87 13.94 34.99
C GLY A 800 20.42 12.65 35.71
N GLN A 801 19.90 11.66 34.98
CA GLN A 801 19.59 10.35 35.53
C GLN A 801 20.80 9.41 35.42
N ARG A 802 21.31 8.92 36.56
CA ARG A 802 22.37 7.90 36.59
C ARG A 802 21.87 6.58 36.03
N ILE A 803 22.69 5.96 35.20
CA ILE A 803 22.42 4.66 34.59
C ILE A 803 22.64 3.54 35.61
N ASP A 804 21.66 2.66 35.73
CA ASP A 804 21.79 1.35 36.35
C ASP A 804 22.08 0.33 35.25
N LYS A 805 23.26 -0.29 35.31
CA LYS A 805 23.74 -1.24 34.30
C LYS A 805 22.96 -2.56 34.27
N ASN A 806 22.07 -2.80 35.24
CA ASN A 806 21.18 -3.94 35.24
C ASN A 806 19.91 -3.71 34.39
N ASN A 807 19.64 -2.47 33.98
CA ASN A 807 18.51 -2.14 33.10
C ASN A 807 18.90 -2.28 31.63
N ASP A 808 17.90 -2.30 30.74
CA ASP A 808 18.15 -2.09 29.32
C ASP A 808 18.71 -0.68 29.10
N ARG A 809 19.73 -0.53 28.26
CA ARG A 809 20.25 0.78 27.88
C ARG A 809 19.18 1.59 27.16
N ASP A 810 18.43 0.95 26.27
CA ASP A 810 17.52 1.66 25.39
C ASP A 810 16.34 2.28 26.16
N TYR A 811 16.05 1.77 27.39
CA TYR A 811 15.11 2.40 28.34
C TYR A 811 15.41 3.88 28.58
N TYR A 812 16.69 4.26 28.64
CA TYR A 812 17.08 5.65 28.89
C TYR A 812 16.97 6.56 27.66
N PHE A 813 16.79 5.99 26.47
CA PHE A 813 16.69 6.71 25.20
C PHE A 813 15.29 6.64 24.57
N THR A 814 14.39 5.82 25.10
CA THR A 814 13.06 5.61 24.53
C THR A 814 12.01 6.40 25.32
N TRP A 815 11.41 7.39 24.65
CA TRP A 815 10.45 8.34 25.24
C TRP A 815 9.19 8.47 24.37
N PRO A 816 8.10 9.12 24.82
CA PRO A 816 6.90 9.29 24.00
C PRO A 816 7.10 10.07 22.69
N SER A 817 8.20 10.80 22.55
CA SER A 817 8.55 11.56 21.35
C SER A 817 10.06 11.78 21.24
N LEU A 818 10.53 12.09 20.04
CA LEU A 818 11.90 12.54 19.81
C LEU A 818 12.18 13.85 20.56
N ALA A 819 13.26 13.89 21.34
CA ALA A 819 13.67 15.09 22.06
C ALA A 819 14.41 16.08 21.16
N SER A 820 14.36 17.36 21.54
CA SER A 820 15.14 18.41 20.89
C SER A 820 16.63 18.37 21.25
N GLU A 821 16.96 17.87 22.44
CA GLU A 821 18.32 17.77 22.99
C GLU A 821 18.38 16.67 24.06
N VAL A 822 19.54 16.03 24.16
CA VAL A 822 19.92 15.07 25.21
C VAL A 822 21.25 15.52 25.80
N GLN A 823 21.35 15.55 27.12
CA GLN A 823 22.61 15.74 27.84
C GLN A 823 23.12 14.39 28.34
N LEU A 824 24.39 14.10 28.10
CA LEU A 824 25.07 12.89 28.53
C LEU A 824 26.17 13.26 29.53
N THR A 825 26.36 12.43 30.56
CA THR A 825 27.62 12.36 31.31
C THR A 825 28.34 11.08 30.87
N VAL A 826 29.56 11.21 30.35
CA VAL A 826 30.41 10.09 29.93
C VAL A 826 31.68 10.00 30.77
N LEU A 827 32.14 8.77 31.01
CA LEU A 827 33.47 8.51 31.56
C LEU A 827 34.48 8.45 30.42
N ARG A 828 35.44 9.38 30.41
CA ARG A 828 36.59 9.38 29.50
C ARG A 828 37.88 9.37 30.30
N ASN A 829 38.71 8.33 30.13
CA ASN A 829 40.00 8.20 30.82
C ASN A 829 39.89 8.42 32.35
N GLY A 830 38.82 7.90 32.97
CA GLY A 830 38.56 8.02 34.41
C GLY A 830 37.98 9.36 34.87
N LYS A 831 37.67 10.30 33.96
CA LYS A 831 37.04 11.58 34.28
C LYS A 831 35.65 11.68 33.65
N GLU A 832 34.70 12.20 34.40
CA GLU A 832 33.37 12.50 33.88
C GLU A 832 33.41 13.75 32.99
N LYS A 833 32.68 13.69 31.87
CA LYS A 833 32.50 14.78 30.92
C LYS A 833 31.04 14.90 30.54
N GLN A 834 30.55 16.13 30.47
CA GLN A 834 29.21 16.41 29.96
C GLN A 834 29.24 16.71 28.47
N VAL A 835 28.29 16.16 27.72
CA VAL A 835 28.13 16.38 26.29
C VAL A 835 26.65 16.54 25.95
N ASN A 836 26.30 17.62 25.27
CA ASN A 836 24.96 17.80 24.72
C ASN A 836 24.92 17.35 23.26
N ILE A 837 23.82 16.71 22.87
CA ILE A 837 23.62 16.17 21.53
C ILE A 837 22.14 16.27 21.14
N ARG A 838 21.87 16.50 19.85
CA ARG A 838 20.51 16.41 19.31
C ARG A 838 20.31 15.01 18.73
N PRO A 839 19.34 14.23 19.21
CA PRO A 839 19.10 12.88 18.71
C PRO A 839 18.49 12.91 17.30
N GLN A 840 18.37 11.73 16.70
CA GLN A 840 17.68 11.47 15.45
C GLN A 840 16.73 10.28 15.63
N SER A 841 15.84 10.03 14.66
CA SER A 841 14.95 8.87 14.72
C SER A 841 15.68 7.56 14.40
N SER A 842 15.13 6.44 14.87
CA SER A 842 15.61 5.08 14.55
C SER A 842 15.66 4.80 13.06
N SER A 843 14.66 5.27 12.29
CA SER A 843 14.66 5.14 10.82
C SER A 843 15.86 5.86 10.20
N ALA A 844 16.12 7.11 10.60
CA ALA A 844 17.26 7.86 10.08
C ALA A 844 18.59 7.21 10.46
N PHE A 845 18.69 6.63 11.67
CA PHE A 845 19.89 5.92 12.10
C PHE A 845 20.12 4.63 11.30
N LYS A 846 19.08 3.84 11.06
CA LYS A 846 19.13 2.64 10.22
C LYS A 846 19.57 2.96 8.79
N ASP A 847 19.10 4.08 8.22
CA ASP A 847 19.53 4.52 6.89
C ASP A 847 21.03 4.85 6.83
N LEU A 848 21.59 5.42 7.89
CA LEU A 848 23.04 5.69 7.99
C LEU A 848 23.86 4.40 8.06
N LEU A 849 23.36 3.35 8.73
CA LEU A 849 24.01 2.04 8.75
C LEU A 849 24.05 1.40 7.36
N TYR A 850 22.99 1.58 6.56
CA TYR A 850 22.99 1.17 5.15
C TYR A 850 24.01 2.00 4.35
N ASP A 851 24.01 3.33 4.48
CA ASP A 851 24.95 4.19 3.76
C ASP A 851 26.42 3.84 4.04
N GLU A 852 26.72 3.44 5.28
CA GLU A 852 28.06 2.98 5.66
C GLU A 852 28.43 1.66 4.96
N TRP A 853 27.50 0.72 4.83
CA TRP A 853 27.70 -0.51 4.03
C TRP A 853 27.98 -0.18 2.56
N ILE A 854 27.23 0.73 1.95
CA ILE A 854 27.44 1.17 0.55
C ILE A 854 28.85 1.75 0.37
N LYS A 855 29.26 2.65 1.28
CA LYS A 855 30.61 3.25 1.27
C LYS A 855 31.70 2.21 1.47
N GLY A 856 31.46 1.24 2.35
CA GLY A 856 32.34 0.09 2.58
C GLY A 856 32.58 -0.70 1.28
N ASN A 857 31.52 -1.02 0.54
CA ASN A 857 31.63 -1.71 -0.75
C ASN A 857 32.36 -0.86 -1.79
N ARG A 858 32.06 0.43 -1.90
CA ARG A 858 32.79 1.34 -2.80
C ARG A 858 34.29 1.30 -2.53
N LYS A 859 34.69 1.37 -1.25
CA LYS A 859 36.09 1.27 -0.84
C LYS A 859 36.71 -0.10 -1.18
N LYS A 860 35.97 -1.20 -0.98
CA LYS A 860 36.42 -2.55 -1.38
C LYS A 860 36.66 -2.63 -2.89
N VAL A 861 35.75 -2.08 -3.71
CA VAL A 861 35.91 -2.02 -5.17
C VAL A 861 37.10 -1.17 -5.59
N ASP A 862 37.30 0.00 -4.98
CA ASP A 862 38.47 0.84 -5.28
C ASP A 862 39.78 0.12 -4.95
N GLN A 863 39.84 -0.62 -3.84
CA GLN A 863 41.02 -1.38 -3.46
C GLN A 863 41.28 -2.57 -4.40
N LEU A 864 40.28 -3.42 -4.63
CA LEU A 864 40.41 -4.62 -5.44
C LEU A 864 40.59 -4.30 -6.94
N GLY A 865 39.92 -3.25 -7.41
CA GLY A 865 39.94 -2.80 -8.80
C GLY A 865 41.06 -1.81 -9.13
N ASN A 866 41.99 -1.53 -8.19
CA ASN A 866 43.04 -0.52 -8.33
C ASN A 866 42.50 0.87 -8.74
N ASN A 867 41.35 1.25 -8.17
CA ASN A 867 40.65 2.50 -8.43
C ASN A 867 40.21 2.69 -9.90
N ARG A 868 40.13 1.62 -10.71
CA ARG A 868 39.76 1.67 -12.15
C ARG A 868 38.28 1.45 -12.42
N ILE A 869 37.49 1.09 -11.41
CA ILE A 869 36.08 0.69 -11.54
C ILE A 869 35.21 1.71 -10.82
N ALA A 870 34.15 2.20 -11.47
CA ALA A 870 33.09 2.99 -10.85
C ALA A 870 32.10 2.06 -10.14
N TYR A 871 31.68 2.42 -8.92
CA TYR A 871 30.69 1.64 -8.16
C TYR A 871 29.52 2.53 -7.74
N SER A 872 28.31 2.11 -8.12
CA SER A 872 27.06 2.71 -7.65
C SER A 872 26.12 1.61 -7.16
N HIS A 873 25.46 1.89 -6.04
CA HIS A 873 24.46 1.02 -5.43
C HIS A 873 23.14 1.76 -5.42
N MET A 874 22.06 1.14 -5.90
CA MET A 874 20.71 1.70 -5.78
C MET A 874 19.94 0.92 -4.73
N LYS A 875 19.50 1.60 -3.65
CA LYS A 875 18.72 0.97 -2.56
C LYS A 875 17.33 0.51 -3.03
N ASN A 876 16.76 1.25 -3.98
CA ASN A 876 15.48 0.99 -4.64
C ASN A 876 15.54 1.61 -6.05
N MET A 877 14.51 1.40 -6.86
CA MET A 877 14.36 1.98 -8.20
C MET A 877 13.44 3.22 -8.19
N GLY A 878 13.52 4.03 -7.14
CA GLY A 878 12.79 5.28 -7.02
C GLY A 878 13.58 6.49 -7.54
N GLU A 879 12.89 7.61 -7.73
CA GLU A 879 13.49 8.86 -8.24
C GLU A 879 14.70 9.34 -7.41
N GLY A 880 14.62 9.22 -6.07
CA GLY A 880 15.74 9.62 -5.20
C GLY A 880 17.02 8.86 -5.49
N GLU A 881 16.92 7.54 -5.67
CA GLU A 881 18.07 6.67 -5.99
C GLU A 881 18.50 6.83 -7.45
N LEU A 882 17.60 7.14 -8.39
CA LEU A 882 17.97 7.52 -9.75
C LEU A 882 18.90 8.75 -9.75
N GLN A 883 18.57 9.78 -8.95
CA GLN A 883 19.42 10.97 -8.84
C GLN A 883 20.78 10.66 -8.17
N VAL A 884 20.82 9.71 -7.23
CA VAL A 884 22.10 9.22 -6.66
C VAL A 884 22.92 8.49 -7.72
N PHE A 885 22.31 7.57 -8.47
CA PHE A 885 22.95 6.83 -9.55
C PHE A 885 23.52 7.77 -10.62
N LEU A 886 22.71 8.70 -11.14
CA LEU A 886 23.16 9.65 -12.17
C LEU A 886 24.31 10.54 -11.67
N ARG A 887 24.28 10.95 -10.39
CA ARG A 887 25.39 11.70 -9.79
C ARG A 887 26.64 10.85 -9.63
N ASP A 888 26.52 9.62 -9.14
CA ASP A 888 27.64 8.68 -9.05
C ASP A 888 28.28 8.44 -10.43
N MET A 889 27.46 8.27 -11.47
CA MET A 889 27.94 8.13 -12.83
C MET A 889 28.64 9.41 -13.31
N ALA A 890 28.05 10.58 -13.09
CA ALA A 890 28.66 11.85 -13.49
C ALA A 890 30.02 12.10 -12.81
N GLU A 891 30.16 11.73 -11.54
CA GLU A 891 31.38 11.92 -10.75
C GLU A 891 32.47 10.88 -11.07
N GLN A 892 32.06 9.61 -11.29
CA GLN A 892 33.00 8.49 -11.37
C GLN A 892 33.21 7.98 -12.79
N GLU A 893 32.15 7.79 -13.58
CA GLU A 893 32.19 7.04 -14.85
C GLU A 893 33.27 7.58 -15.79
N ASN A 894 33.35 8.89 -15.97
CA ASN A 894 34.33 9.56 -16.83
C ASN A 894 35.80 9.32 -16.44
N ASN A 895 36.07 9.06 -15.16
CA ASN A 895 37.42 8.89 -14.63
C ASN A 895 37.79 7.41 -14.40
N LYS A 896 36.89 6.49 -14.76
CA LYS A 896 37.02 5.05 -14.53
C LYS A 896 36.86 4.29 -15.85
N GLU A 897 37.42 3.09 -15.89
CA GLU A 897 37.50 2.26 -17.10
C GLU A 897 36.36 1.24 -17.20
N ALA A 898 35.61 1.00 -16.12
CA ALA A 898 34.53 0.03 -16.03
C ALA A 898 33.51 0.43 -14.95
N ILE A 899 32.34 -0.23 -14.95
CA ILE A 899 31.22 0.08 -14.05
C ILE A 899 30.70 -1.18 -13.37
N ILE A 900 30.46 -1.09 -12.05
CA ILE A 900 29.60 -2.01 -11.30
C ILE A 900 28.35 -1.25 -10.87
N LEU A 901 27.19 -1.70 -11.34
CA LEU A 901 25.90 -1.30 -10.78
C LEU A 901 25.44 -2.40 -9.82
N ASP A 902 25.27 -2.07 -8.55
CA ASP A 902 24.82 -3.00 -7.51
C ASP A 902 23.34 -2.79 -7.20
N LEU A 903 22.52 -3.79 -7.56
CA LEU A 903 21.08 -3.86 -7.28
C LEU A 903 20.76 -4.95 -6.25
N ARG A 904 21.74 -5.50 -5.54
CA ARG A 904 21.48 -6.46 -4.46
C ARG A 904 20.61 -5.81 -3.39
N TYR A 905 19.64 -6.53 -2.87
CA TYR A 905 18.69 -6.05 -1.86
C TYR A 905 17.78 -4.89 -2.30
N ASN A 906 17.77 -4.54 -3.59
CA ASN A 906 16.97 -3.43 -4.12
C ASN A 906 15.47 -3.73 -4.05
N THR A 907 14.68 -2.80 -3.51
CA THR A 907 13.24 -2.99 -3.22
C THR A 907 12.29 -2.52 -4.34
N GLY A 908 12.77 -2.34 -5.57
CA GLY A 908 11.93 -1.96 -6.72
C GLY A 908 11.53 -0.48 -6.78
N GLY A 909 10.65 -0.14 -7.72
CA GLY A 909 10.29 1.23 -8.06
C GLY A 909 9.75 1.32 -9.49
N ASN A 910 10.19 2.30 -10.29
CA ASN A 910 9.73 2.49 -11.67
C ASN A 910 10.67 3.35 -12.54
N VAL A 911 11.98 3.31 -12.32
CA VAL A 911 12.98 4.14 -13.04
C VAL A 911 13.92 3.31 -13.93
N HIS A 912 13.57 2.04 -14.19
CA HIS A 912 14.36 1.15 -15.05
C HIS A 912 14.71 1.76 -16.41
N ASP A 913 13.76 2.47 -17.03
CA ASP A 913 13.96 3.08 -18.34
C ASP A 913 15.10 4.10 -18.34
N GLU A 914 15.13 5.03 -17.37
CA GLU A 914 16.19 6.03 -17.28
C GLU A 914 17.56 5.40 -16.98
N VAL A 915 17.58 4.36 -16.14
CA VAL A 915 18.82 3.61 -15.84
C VAL A 915 19.34 2.91 -17.10
N LEU A 916 18.48 2.17 -17.79
CA LEU A 916 18.85 1.44 -19.02
C LEU A 916 19.24 2.40 -20.16
N GLN A 917 18.52 3.51 -20.33
CA GLN A 917 18.86 4.55 -21.31
C GLN A 917 20.22 5.15 -21.02
N PHE A 918 20.55 5.45 -19.76
CA PHE A 918 21.88 5.95 -19.39
C PHE A 918 22.96 4.93 -19.73
N LEU A 919 22.81 3.69 -19.26
CA LEU A 919 23.79 2.62 -19.47
C LEU A 919 23.99 2.25 -20.95
N SER A 920 23.01 2.52 -21.81
CA SER A 920 23.06 2.23 -23.24
C SER A 920 23.80 3.26 -24.09
N GLN A 921 24.20 4.41 -23.53
CA GLN A 921 24.85 5.49 -24.28
C GLN A 921 26.24 5.05 -24.80
N ARG A 922 26.46 5.22 -26.11
CA ARG A 922 27.70 4.88 -26.83
C ARG A 922 28.36 6.12 -27.43
N PRO A 923 29.70 6.15 -27.58
CA PRO A 923 30.38 7.19 -28.33
C PRO A 923 30.10 7.00 -29.83
N TYR A 924 29.86 8.09 -30.54
CA TYR A 924 29.59 8.07 -31.98
C TYR A 924 30.47 9.05 -32.78
N LEU A 925 31.13 10.01 -32.10
CA LEU A 925 32.04 10.98 -32.69
C LEU A 925 33.18 11.33 -31.72
N GLN A 926 34.16 12.11 -32.20
CA GLN A 926 35.14 12.78 -31.35
C GLN A 926 35.11 14.29 -31.59
N TRP A 927 35.23 15.07 -30.53
CA TRP A 927 35.39 16.52 -30.56
C TRP A 927 36.84 16.91 -30.29
N GLN A 928 37.29 18.01 -30.90
CA GLN A 928 38.60 18.58 -30.66
C GLN A 928 38.51 20.10 -30.78
N TYR A 929 38.81 20.81 -29.69
CA TYR A 929 39.11 22.24 -29.78
C TYR A 929 40.45 22.44 -30.51
N ARG A 930 40.63 23.53 -31.25
CA ARG A 930 41.87 23.82 -31.99
C ARG A 930 43.10 23.72 -31.06
N GLY A 931 43.97 22.74 -31.32
CA GLY A 931 45.18 22.48 -30.50
C GLY A 931 44.95 21.65 -29.23
N GLY A 932 43.71 21.26 -28.92
CA GLY A 932 43.37 20.39 -27.79
C GLY A 932 43.44 18.89 -28.10
N LYS A 933 43.22 18.05 -27.08
CA LYS A 933 43.07 16.59 -27.25
C LYS A 933 41.70 16.26 -27.85
N ARG A 934 41.63 15.16 -28.60
CA ARG A 934 40.34 14.58 -29.02
C ARG A 934 39.64 13.97 -27.81
N ALA A 935 38.34 14.25 -27.67
CA ALA A 935 37.46 13.71 -26.64
C ALA A 935 36.26 13.01 -27.28
N PRO A 936 35.71 11.94 -26.71
CA PRO A 936 34.52 11.27 -27.22
C PRO A 936 33.27 12.15 -27.09
N GLN A 937 32.29 11.93 -27.98
CA GLN A 937 30.93 12.48 -27.89
C GLN A 937 29.93 11.30 -27.95
N SER A 938 28.98 11.16 -27.02
CA SER A 938 28.71 12.02 -25.84
C SER A 938 29.79 11.96 -24.76
N ASN A 939 29.78 12.93 -23.84
CA ASN A 939 30.61 12.92 -22.62
C ASN A 939 30.33 11.70 -21.74
N PHE A 940 29.12 11.12 -21.80
CA PHE A 940 28.79 9.88 -21.11
C PHE A 940 28.69 8.75 -22.12
N ALA A 941 29.46 7.69 -21.90
CA ALA A 941 29.55 6.56 -22.83
C ALA A 941 29.71 5.21 -22.11
N PRO A 942 28.88 4.89 -21.09
CA PRO A 942 29.01 3.68 -20.29
C PRO A 942 29.01 2.39 -21.13
N ALA A 943 28.23 2.30 -22.21
CA ALA A 943 28.18 1.11 -23.07
C ALA A 943 29.46 0.84 -23.88
N ALA A 944 30.45 1.74 -23.84
CA ALA A 944 31.79 1.50 -24.38
C ALA A 944 32.77 0.90 -23.35
N LYS A 945 32.33 0.73 -22.10
CA LYS A 945 33.12 0.17 -21.00
C LYS A 945 32.56 -1.18 -20.57
N PRO A 946 33.36 -2.07 -19.95
CA PRO A 946 32.81 -3.24 -19.29
C PRO A 946 31.85 -2.83 -18.17
N ILE A 947 30.65 -3.42 -18.17
CA ILE A 947 29.63 -3.22 -17.13
C ILE A 947 29.31 -4.58 -16.49
N VAL A 948 29.27 -4.61 -15.17
CA VAL A 948 28.69 -5.72 -14.40
C VAL A 948 27.49 -5.23 -13.61
N LEU A 949 26.39 -5.97 -13.68
CA LEU A 949 25.22 -5.80 -12.83
C LEU A 949 25.26 -6.85 -11.71
N LEU A 950 25.23 -6.40 -10.45
CA LEU A 950 25.07 -7.29 -9.31
C LEU A 950 23.59 -7.38 -8.92
N VAL A 951 23.09 -8.60 -8.79
CA VAL A 951 21.73 -8.90 -8.28
C VAL A 951 21.82 -9.98 -7.20
N ASN A 952 20.77 -10.13 -6.39
CA ASN A 952 20.63 -11.28 -5.51
C ASN A 952 19.17 -11.67 -5.33
N GLU A 953 18.93 -12.66 -4.48
CA GLU A 953 17.63 -13.22 -4.17
C GLU A 953 16.69 -12.24 -3.45
N GLN A 954 17.18 -11.03 -3.11
CA GLN A 954 16.40 -9.92 -2.57
C GLN A 954 16.31 -8.71 -3.53
N SER A 955 16.82 -8.82 -4.77
CA SER A 955 16.57 -7.87 -5.85
C SER A 955 15.16 -8.14 -6.40
N LEU A 956 14.26 -7.16 -6.31
CA LEU A 956 12.85 -7.38 -6.60
C LEU A 956 12.20 -6.28 -7.45
N SER A 957 11.07 -6.62 -8.08
CA SER A 957 10.22 -5.69 -8.84
C SER A 957 11.00 -4.98 -9.94
N ASP A 958 11.02 -3.65 -9.98
CA ASP A 958 11.67 -2.89 -11.04
C ASP A 958 13.18 -3.16 -11.20
N ALA A 959 13.84 -3.70 -10.17
CA ALA A 959 15.21 -4.20 -10.29
C ALA A 959 15.30 -5.44 -11.19
N GLU A 960 14.28 -6.30 -11.18
CA GLU A 960 14.16 -7.46 -12.07
C GLU A 960 13.89 -7.00 -13.49
N MET A 961 13.03 -5.98 -13.68
CA MET A 961 12.81 -5.36 -14.99
C MET A 961 14.12 -4.76 -15.54
N THR A 962 14.88 -4.07 -14.69
CA THR A 962 16.21 -3.54 -15.04
C THR A 962 17.19 -4.65 -15.40
N ALA A 963 17.22 -5.75 -14.64
CA ALA A 963 18.10 -6.88 -14.92
C ALA A 963 17.73 -7.59 -16.24
N ALA A 964 16.44 -7.81 -16.49
CA ALA A 964 15.94 -8.38 -17.74
C ALA A 964 16.27 -7.48 -18.94
N GLY A 965 16.01 -6.16 -18.82
CA GLY A 965 16.35 -5.16 -19.83
C GLY A 965 17.85 -5.07 -20.10
N PHE A 966 18.68 -5.10 -19.04
CA PHE A 966 20.14 -5.08 -19.14
C PHE A 966 20.67 -6.28 -19.95
N LYS A 967 20.10 -7.46 -19.72
CA LYS A 967 20.41 -8.68 -20.46
C LYS A 967 19.93 -8.59 -21.92
N ALA A 968 18.70 -8.16 -22.16
CA ALA A 968 18.11 -8.03 -23.49
C ALA A 968 18.88 -7.02 -24.37
N LEU A 969 19.33 -5.90 -23.78
CA LEU A 969 20.12 -4.87 -24.45
C LEU A 969 21.61 -5.21 -24.57
N LYS A 970 22.05 -6.36 -24.01
CA LYS A 970 23.43 -6.86 -24.05
C LYS A 970 24.44 -5.84 -23.51
N LEU A 971 24.11 -5.23 -22.37
CA LEU A 971 24.92 -4.16 -21.77
C LEU A 971 26.12 -4.67 -20.97
N GLY A 972 26.12 -5.94 -20.54
CA GLY A 972 27.21 -6.52 -19.76
C GLY A 972 26.85 -7.89 -19.19
N LYS A 973 27.54 -8.28 -18.11
CA LYS A 973 27.28 -9.54 -17.39
C LYS A 973 26.49 -9.29 -16.11
N ILE A 974 25.56 -10.19 -15.78
CA ILE A 974 24.86 -10.24 -14.49
C ILE A 974 25.54 -11.27 -13.58
N ILE A 975 25.85 -10.90 -12.34
CA ILE A 975 26.53 -11.76 -11.37
C ILE A 975 25.76 -11.76 -10.05
N GLY A 976 25.57 -12.94 -9.45
CA GLY A 976 24.90 -13.08 -8.16
C GLY A 976 24.05 -14.34 -8.07
N THR A 977 22.85 -14.23 -7.53
CA THR A 977 21.83 -15.30 -7.50
C THR A 977 20.66 -14.90 -8.39
N GLU A 978 19.69 -15.80 -8.59
CA GLU A 978 18.43 -15.43 -9.23
C GLU A 978 17.72 -14.36 -8.42
N THR A 979 17.02 -13.43 -9.10
CA THR A 979 16.22 -12.41 -8.44
C THR A 979 15.00 -12.99 -7.72
N TYR A 980 14.31 -12.15 -6.95
CA TYR A 980 13.32 -12.60 -5.99
C TYR A 980 12.03 -13.21 -6.59
N ARG A 981 11.66 -12.88 -7.83
CA ARG A 981 10.35 -13.18 -8.44
C ARG A 981 9.21 -12.41 -7.78
N TRP A 982 9.29 -11.09 -7.89
CA TRP A 982 8.26 -10.18 -7.40
C TRP A 982 8.02 -9.05 -8.39
N ILE A 983 7.44 -9.36 -9.55
CA ILE A 983 7.35 -8.40 -10.66
C ILE A 983 6.04 -8.53 -11.44
N ILE A 984 5.03 -7.90 -10.87
CA ILE A 984 3.81 -7.45 -11.56
C ILE A 984 3.68 -5.97 -11.24
N PHE A 985 3.62 -5.10 -12.25
CA PHE A 985 3.34 -3.68 -11.97
C PHE A 985 1.94 -3.57 -11.37
N THR A 986 1.81 -2.62 -10.45
CA THR A 986 0.75 -2.67 -9.44
C THR A 986 0.25 -1.28 -9.08
N SER A 987 -0.97 -1.25 -8.57
CA SER A 987 -1.60 -0.09 -7.96
C SER A 987 -2.20 -0.50 -6.60
N GLY A 988 -3.29 0.13 -6.20
CA GLY A 988 -4.13 -0.34 -5.11
C GLY A 988 -5.35 0.54 -4.95
N LYS A 989 -6.22 0.16 -4.02
CA LYS A 989 -7.51 0.85 -3.83
C LYS A 989 -7.87 0.93 -2.35
N GLY A 990 -8.38 2.10 -1.97
CA GLY A 990 -8.89 2.38 -0.63
C GLY A 990 -10.33 1.88 -0.45
N LEU A 991 -10.61 1.33 0.73
CA LEU A 991 -11.91 0.83 1.15
C LEU A 991 -12.71 1.90 1.90
N VAL A 992 -13.91 1.54 2.36
CA VAL A 992 -14.88 2.48 2.99
C VAL A 992 -14.33 3.23 4.20
N ASP A 993 -13.33 2.67 4.87
CA ASP A 993 -12.76 3.16 6.11
C ASP A 993 -11.28 3.58 6.01
N ASP A 994 -10.78 3.81 4.79
CA ASP A 994 -9.38 4.09 4.49
C ASP A 994 -8.41 2.88 4.60
N SER A 995 -8.91 1.67 4.91
CA SER A 995 -8.13 0.44 4.70
C SER A 995 -7.74 0.30 3.23
N PHE A 996 -6.65 -0.40 2.94
CA PHE A 996 -6.05 -0.42 1.61
C PHE A 996 -5.56 -1.81 1.22
N TYR A 997 -5.83 -2.21 -0.02
CA TYR A 997 -5.23 -3.38 -0.63
C TYR A 997 -4.47 -3.02 -1.90
N ARG A 998 -3.40 -3.78 -2.17
CA ARG A 998 -2.61 -3.69 -3.39
C ARG A 998 -3.27 -4.48 -4.53
N LEU A 999 -3.09 -4.00 -5.76
CA LEU A 999 -3.75 -4.56 -6.94
C LEU A 999 -2.75 -4.69 -8.11
N PRO A 1000 -2.09 -5.85 -8.26
CA PRO A 1000 -1.20 -6.15 -9.38
C PRO A 1000 -2.01 -6.44 -10.65
N GLY A 1001 -1.89 -5.55 -11.64
CA GLY A 1001 -2.73 -5.56 -12.84
C GLY A 1001 -1.96 -5.63 -14.17
N TRP A 1002 -0.64 -5.45 -14.16
CA TRP A 1002 0.17 -5.40 -15.39
C TRP A 1002 1.35 -6.36 -15.32
N GLY A 1003 1.24 -7.48 -16.03
CA GLY A 1003 2.29 -8.49 -16.11
C GLY A 1003 3.54 -8.02 -16.87
N CYS A 1004 4.70 -8.58 -16.51
CA CYS A 1004 5.96 -8.31 -17.17
C CYS A 1004 6.47 -9.56 -17.88
N TYR A 1005 6.65 -9.46 -19.19
CA TYR A 1005 7.04 -10.57 -20.03
C TYR A 1005 8.34 -10.26 -20.78
N THR A 1006 9.20 -11.25 -20.91
CA THR A 1006 10.37 -11.16 -21.79
C THR A 1006 9.95 -11.11 -23.27
N LEU A 1007 10.87 -10.74 -24.17
CA LEU A 1007 10.57 -10.68 -25.61
C LEU A 1007 10.18 -12.03 -26.23
N ASP A 1008 10.60 -13.15 -25.62
CA ASP A 1008 10.20 -14.51 -25.97
C ASP A 1008 8.95 -15.00 -25.22
N GLY A 1009 8.32 -14.15 -24.42
CA GLY A 1009 7.01 -14.39 -23.79
C GLY A 1009 7.07 -15.08 -22.42
N GLN A 1010 8.23 -15.17 -21.77
CA GLN A 1010 8.33 -15.72 -20.41
C GLN A 1010 7.81 -14.71 -19.39
N ASP A 1011 7.00 -15.19 -18.45
CA ASP A 1011 6.46 -14.40 -17.35
C ASP A 1011 7.50 -14.24 -16.23
N LEU A 1012 7.99 -13.02 -16.05
CA LEU A 1012 9.02 -12.72 -15.06
C LEU A 1012 8.55 -12.92 -13.62
N GLU A 1013 7.23 -12.86 -13.34
CA GLU A 1013 6.69 -13.18 -12.02
C GLU A 1013 6.97 -14.64 -11.66
N GLN A 1014 7.04 -15.53 -12.65
CA GLN A 1014 7.27 -16.96 -12.44
C GLN A 1014 8.74 -17.35 -12.54
N THR A 1015 9.54 -16.65 -13.37
CA THR A 1015 10.92 -17.05 -13.67
C THR A 1015 11.97 -16.21 -12.95
N GLY A 1016 11.65 -14.96 -12.59
CA GLY A 1016 12.67 -13.97 -12.20
C GLY A 1016 13.73 -13.77 -13.28
N VAL A 1017 14.93 -13.35 -12.87
CA VAL A 1017 16.08 -13.16 -13.75
C VAL A 1017 17.29 -13.92 -13.19
N SER A 1018 17.73 -14.96 -13.90
CA SER A 1018 18.94 -15.70 -13.55
C SER A 1018 20.21 -14.95 -13.98
N PRO A 1019 21.26 -14.95 -13.15
CA PRO A 1019 22.54 -14.32 -13.46
C PRO A 1019 23.30 -15.10 -14.53
N ASP A 1020 24.24 -14.44 -15.21
CA ASP A 1020 25.15 -15.13 -16.14
C ASP A 1020 26.24 -15.90 -15.38
N ILE A 1021 26.59 -15.43 -14.17
CA ILE A 1021 27.53 -16.11 -13.26
C ILE A 1021 26.88 -16.21 -11.88
N TYR A 1022 26.54 -17.45 -11.49
CA TYR A 1022 25.98 -17.73 -10.18
C TYR A 1022 27.05 -17.67 -9.07
N VAL A 1023 26.82 -16.83 -8.07
CA VAL A 1023 27.61 -16.70 -6.84
C VAL A 1023 26.67 -16.32 -5.71
N LYS A 1024 26.57 -17.14 -4.65
CA LYS A 1024 25.74 -16.88 -3.47
C LYS A 1024 26.54 -16.22 -2.36
N ASN A 1025 26.02 -15.16 -1.75
CA ASN A 1025 26.56 -14.57 -0.52
C ASN A 1025 25.90 -15.21 0.71
N SER A 1026 26.54 -16.24 1.29
CA SER A 1026 25.96 -16.98 2.42
C SER A 1026 25.88 -16.14 3.69
N ILE A 1027 25.11 -16.61 4.69
CA ILE A 1027 25.12 -16.01 6.03
C ILE A 1027 26.52 -16.08 6.64
N ALA A 1028 27.23 -17.19 6.44
CA ALA A 1028 28.60 -17.34 6.91
C ALA A 1028 29.53 -16.27 6.31
N ASP A 1029 29.35 -15.92 5.03
CA ASP A 1029 30.11 -14.85 4.37
C ASP A 1029 29.75 -13.47 4.94
N ARG A 1030 28.44 -13.16 5.08
CA ARG A 1030 27.96 -11.91 5.69
C ARG A 1030 28.51 -11.67 7.09
N ILE A 1031 28.51 -12.71 7.93
CA ILE A 1031 29.02 -12.63 9.31
C ILE A 1031 30.55 -12.54 9.36
N ALA A 1032 31.25 -13.08 8.35
CA ALA A 1032 32.70 -12.97 8.22
C ALA A 1032 33.16 -11.70 7.46
N ASP A 1033 32.25 -10.78 7.12
CA ASP A 1033 32.50 -9.58 6.28
C ASP A 1033 33.16 -9.90 4.92
N ARG A 1034 32.84 -11.08 4.36
CA ARG A 1034 33.25 -11.48 3.00
C ARG A 1034 32.14 -11.19 2.00
N ASP A 1035 32.51 -10.80 0.78
CA ASP A 1035 31.56 -10.54 -0.29
C ASP A 1035 32.00 -11.21 -1.60
N PRO A 1036 31.77 -12.53 -1.74
CA PRO A 1036 32.22 -13.28 -2.92
C PRO A 1036 31.57 -12.81 -4.22
N GLN A 1037 30.37 -12.23 -4.16
CA GLN A 1037 29.68 -11.66 -5.32
C GLN A 1037 30.41 -10.41 -5.84
N LEU A 1038 30.75 -9.47 -4.94
CA LEU A 1038 31.49 -8.26 -5.28
C LEU A 1038 32.91 -8.57 -5.74
N GLU A 1039 33.60 -9.49 -5.05
CA GLU A 1039 34.94 -9.96 -5.43
C GLU A 1039 34.93 -10.58 -6.84
N ARG A 1040 33.91 -11.40 -7.15
CA ARG A 1040 33.77 -11.99 -8.49
C ARG A 1040 33.50 -10.93 -9.55
N ALA A 1041 32.68 -9.92 -9.26
CA ALA A 1041 32.42 -8.81 -10.20
C ALA A 1041 33.69 -8.03 -10.55
N VAL A 1042 34.50 -7.70 -9.55
CA VAL A 1042 35.79 -7.03 -9.78
C VAL A 1042 36.71 -7.92 -10.61
N ALA A 1043 36.80 -9.21 -10.29
CA ALA A 1043 37.65 -10.14 -11.04
C ALA A 1043 37.25 -10.27 -12.52
N GLU A 1044 35.95 -10.32 -12.83
CA GLU A 1044 35.46 -10.38 -14.21
C GLU A 1044 35.72 -9.08 -14.98
N ILE A 1045 35.54 -7.91 -14.35
CA ILE A 1045 35.87 -6.63 -14.97
C ILE A 1045 37.37 -6.55 -15.28
N LEU A 1046 38.23 -6.91 -14.32
CA LEU A 1046 39.68 -6.88 -14.54
C LEU A 1046 40.14 -7.84 -15.64
N LYS A 1047 39.40 -8.94 -15.87
CA LYS A 1047 39.62 -9.85 -17.00
C LYS A 1047 39.22 -9.20 -18.32
N ASP A 1048 38.10 -8.49 -18.36
CA ASP A 1048 37.63 -7.83 -19.59
C ASP A 1048 38.46 -6.58 -19.94
N LEU A 1049 39.04 -5.88 -18.95
CA LEU A 1049 39.99 -4.76 -19.16
C LEU A 1049 41.39 -5.18 -19.68
N LYS A 1050 41.71 -6.47 -19.70
CA LYS A 1050 42.97 -7.00 -20.26
C LYS A 1050 42.87 -7.35 -21.74
N LYS A 1051 41.65 -7.42 -22.27
CA LYS A 1051 41.37 -7.65 -23.70
C LYS A 1051 41.36 -6.31 -24.41
#